data_AF-A0A834RCT0-F1
#
_entry.id   AF-A0A834RCT0-F1
#
_cell.length_a   1.000
_cell.length_b   1.000
_cell.length_c   1.000
_cell.angle_alpha   90.00
_cell.angle_beta   90.00
_cell.angle_gamma   90.00
#
_symmetry.space_group_name_H-M   'P 1'
#
loop_
_entity.id
_entity.type
_entity.pdbx_description
1 polymer ?
#
loop_
_entity_poly.entity_id
_entity_poly.type
_entity_poly.pdbx_seq_one_letter_code
_entity_poly.pdbx_strand_id
1 'polypeptide(L)'
;MRLISSDFVLDLNFSILSVNQTKLTMKEFILNNGKQFPSIGVGTYLMGNFDELTTIINKAVEIGYRSIDTAQVYQNEHFIGTIVKNLIESDTLNREDLFITTKVSPSNQGKDFCRTSIMKSLERLQLNYIDMVLIHHPGSNRVRSNDPKNLQKRQESWKDLEVLCDEGFIKNIGVSNYQIRHLEQLEQDCRIKPAVNQIELHPLYYTKDLVDYCQKNSIIVQAYSSLGSKDGWPILSSNDTIKEIAKKYGKSVAQILLRWALQHDFAIIPKTSNTERLKENFAVFDFEIASEDMNLLDGLNMGQKFCWDSQNKTVFFSGLAVWGVRFGHQKYLEINLMKAYCEEALRYGEEKIYPLQKPRSVTVLLNPMANKQKGKADYEKYCAPLFHLAGLKVSLVISEAEGQIKDLMEIMDNTDSVVLAGGDGTVHEALTGLFRRLQAKIDESTSTIDAKRYPIGILPIGRNNSIAYRLNAANFDHKKDLKAKILAECAMAIIRQNLSKFDVMHIKAEQGKSVFSLGDMNMGQLRNVLPRVNEYWYLGSRMKPYLAYFFQSFKNLSDLWDENQDVLIEYTEPCTGCSKCFQRFDKYCSKPNDKMQTNLSRRWWHGFLPKHNKTFESITDKIEEQRNRRIESMKTIQNDECDRKKSLSIKSKNLLVRNTLKNSIEMIVHSEKIGLLDFINEGVRMNSGEPFETVPSIVFKDCVINLENQISNREDTVKNEDENDDPKQTEQWISIDSESYEMQSRLRVELEPESVEIFINK
;
A
#
# COMPACT_ATOMS: atom_id res chain seq x y z
N MET A 1 34.13 52.54 -79.89
CA MET A 1 33.32 51.36 -80.26
C MET A 1 33.60 50.29 -79.21
N ARG A 2 32.91 50.11 -78.07
CA ARG A 2 31.48 50.10 -77.68
C ARG A 2 30.59 49.20 -78.54
N LEU A 3 29.72 48.45 -77.81
CA LEU A 3 28.52 47.68 -78.20
C LEU A 3 28.78 46.14 -78.31
N ILE A 4 28.04 45.18 -77.72
CA ILE A 4 26.79 45.09 -76.93
C ILE A 4 26.81 43.75 -76.16
N SER A 5 26.31 43.70 -74.92
CA SER A 5 25.67 42.48 -74.38
C SER A 5 24.39 42.89 -73.63
N SER A 6 23.30 42.23 -73.97
CA SER A 6 21.97 42.35 -73.36
C SER A 6 21.96 41.76 -71.96
N ASP A 7 21.23 42.39 -71.03
CA ASP A 7 20.03 41.78 -70.46
C ASP A 7 19.31 42.80 -69.55
N PHE A 8 17.99 42.82 -69.73
CA PHE A 8 17.03 43.78 -69.20
C PHE A 8 16.36 43.13 -67.98
N VAL A 9 16.47 43.73 -66.78
CA VAL A 9 15.58 43.42 -65.66
C VAL A 9 15.08 44.75 -65.10
N LEU A 10 13.77 44.93 -65.20
CA LEU A 10 13.02 46.07 -64.71
C LEU A 10 12.79 45.94 -63.20
N ASP A 11 13.21 46.97 -62.46
CA ASP A 11 12.80 47.25 -61.10
C ASP A 11 11.28 47.46 -61.01
N LEU A 12 10.61 46.71 -60.14
CA LEU A 12 9.26 47.00 -59.68
C LEU A 12 9.26 47.04 -58.15
N ASN A 13 9.26 48.28 -57.64
CA ASN A 13 9.01 48.64 -56.26
C ASN A 13 7.69 48.03 -55.76
N PHE A 14 7.76 47.14 -54.76
CA PHE A 14 6.64 46.84 -53.89
C PHE A 14 6.83 47.57 -52.56
N SER A 15 6.17 48.72 -52.44
CA SER A 15 5.91 49.38 -51.17
C SER A 15 5.01 48.47 -50.33
N ILE A 16 5.60 47.66 -49.46
CA ILE A 16 4.84 46.96 -48.41
C ILE A 16 4.42 48.04 -47.41
N LEU A 17 3.13 48.41 -47.47
CA LEU A 17 2.44 49.12 -46.42
C LEU A 17 2.74 48.43 -45.09
N SER A 18 3.48 49.11 -44.21
CA SER A 18 3.69 48.63 -42.86
C SER A 18 2.34 48.66 -42.15
N VAL A 19 1.70 47.50 -42.05
CA VAL A 19 0.59 47.32 -41.12
C VAL A 19 1.22 47.49 -39.73
N ASN A 20 0.94 48.62 -39.10
CA ASN A 20 1.21 48.82 -37.68
C ASN A 20 0.46 47.72 -36.92
N GLN A 21 1.11 46.58 -36.67
CA GLN A 21 0.66 45.63 -35.66
C GLN A 21 0.74 46.37 -34.33
N THR A 22 -0.41 46.88 -33.91
CA THR A 22 -0.61 47.36 -32.55
C THR A 22 -0.35 46.16 -31.66
N LYS A 23 0.82 46.11 -31.01
CA LYS A 23 1.06 45.17 -29.91
C LYS A 23 -0.04 45.45 -28.89
N LEU A 24 -1.03 44.57 -28.84
CA LEU A 24 -2.04 44.56 -27.79
C LEU A 24 -1.27 44.47 -26.46
N THR A 25 -1.32 45.53 -25.68
CA THR A 25 -0.73 45.59 -24.35
C THR A 25 -1.48 44.63 -23.43
N MET A 26 -0.80 44.11 -22.40
CA MET A 26 -1.47 43.30 -21.39
C MET A 26 -2.71 44.03 -20.89
N LYS A 27 -3.86 43.37 -20.95
CA LYS A 27 -5.11 43.90 -20.45
C LYS A 27 -5.00 44.00 -18.93
N GLU A 28 -5.21 45.18 -18.37
CA GLU A 28 -5.39 45.36 -16.93
C GLU A 28 -6.86 45.60 -16.66
N PHE A 29 -7.42 44.89 -15.68
CA PHE A 29 -8.78 45.16 -15.24
C PHE A 29 -8.78 46.20 -14.13
N ILE A 30 -9.90 46.88 -13.96
CA ILE A 30 -10.12 47.85 -12.88
C ILE A 30 -11.19 47.27 -11.94
N LEU A 31 -10.82 47.08 -10.67
CA LEU A 31 -11.75 46.63 -9.63
C LEU A 31 -12.79 47.72 -9.32
N ASN A 32 -13.87 47.33 -8.64
CA ASN A 32 -14.94 48.24 -8.23
C ASN A 32 -14.51 49.40 -7.30
N ASN A 33 -13.29 49.35 -6.77
CA ASN A 33 -12.67 50.40 -5.96
C ASN A 33 -11.59 51.21 -6.72
N GLY A 34 -11.51 51.05 -8.04
CA GLY A 34 -10.59 51.79 -8.92
C GLY A 34 -9.16 51.23 -8.97
N LYS A 35 -8.84 50.19 -8.22
CA LYS A 35 -7.48 49.58 -8.23
C LYS A 35 -7.30 48.64 -9.43
N GLN A 36 -6.07 48.55 -9.91
CA GLN A 36 -5.68 47.63 -10.98
C GLN A 36 -5.74 46.17 -10.51
N PHE A 37 -6.11 45.28 -11.44
CA PHE A 37 -6.12 43.85 -11.25
C PHE A 37 -5.54 43.15 -12.49
N PRO A 38 -4.46 42.35 -12.35
CA PRO A 38 -3.85 41.68 -13.48
C PRO A 38 -4.81 40.70 -14.17
N SER A 39 -4.86 40.74 -15.50
CA SER A 39 -5.71 39.83 -16.28
C SER A 39 -5.23 38.38 -16.30
N ILE A 40 -3.94 38.14 -16.02
CA ILE A 40 -3.35 36.82 -15.97
C ILE A 40 -2.50 36.64 -14.70
N GLY A 41 -2.66 35.50 -14.04
CA GLY A 41 -1.86 35.10 -12.87
C GLY A 41 -1.44 33.64 -12.92
N VAL A 42 -0.58 33.25 -11.98
CA VAL A 42 -0.10 31.87 -11.82
C VAL A 42 -0.97 31.15 -10.80
N GLY A 43 -1.70 30.13 -11.22
CA GLY A 43 -2.40 29.23 -10.30
C GLY A 43 -1.44 28.24 -9.64
N THR A 44 -1.49 28.11 -8.32
CA THR A 44 -0.53 27.26 -7.55
C THR A 44 -1.16 25.98 -6.98
N TYR A 45 -2.40 25.66 -7.33
CA TYR A 45 -3.09 24.46 -6.84
C TYR A 45 -2.31 23.17 -7.18
N LEU A 46 -2.22 22.24 -6.22
CA LEU A 46 -1.47 20.97 -6.28
C LEU A 46 0.06 21.10 -6.39
N MET A 47 0.63 22.29 -6.31
CA MET A 47 2.09 22.46 -6.20
C MET A 47 2.48 22.40 -4.72
N GLY A 48 2.88 21.20 -4.27
CA GLY A 48 3.24 20.93 -2.88
C GLY A 48 4.75 20.81 -2.65
N ASN A 49 5.56 20.90 -3.69
CA ASN A 49 7.01 20.81 -3.62
C ASN A 49 7.64 22.21 -3.69
N PHE A 50 8.58 22.50 -2.80
CA PHE A 50 9.23 23.81 -2.69
C PHE A 50 10.07 24.16 -3.93
N ASP A 51 10.85 23.21 -4.46
CA ASP A 51 11.72 23.43 -5.61
C ASP A 51 10.91 23.66 -6.90
N GLU A 52 9.81 22.92 -7.06
CA GLU A 52 8.84 23.10 -8.15
C GLU A 52 8.24 24.51 -8.11
N LEU A 53 7.73 24.95 -6.95
CA LEU A 53 7.17 26.29 -6.76
C LEU A 53 8.19 27.38 -7.02
N THR A 54 9.41 27.22 -6.50
CA THR A 54 10.51 28.17 -6.67
C THR A 54 10.84 28.35 -8.15
N THR A 55 10.98 27.23 -8.87
CA THR A 55 11.26 27.24 -10.31
C THR A 55 10.16 27.96 -11.09
N ILE A 56 8.89 27.65 -10.81
CA ILE A 56 7.76 28.21 -11.54
C ILE A 56 7.55 29.69 -11.23
N ILE A 57 7.60 30.11 -9.97
CA ILE A 57 7.38 31.51 -9.59
C ILE A 57 8.51 32.39 -10.13
N ASN A 58 9.77 31.97 -9.99
CA ASN A 58 10.91 32.72 -10.53
C ASN A 58 10.78 32.87 -12.05
N LYS A 59 10.45 31.77 -12.75
CA LYS A 59 10.25 31.82 -14.20
C LYS A 59 9.04 32.67 -14.60
N ALA A 60 7.97 32.66 -13.82
CA ALA A 60 6.79 33.48 -14.07
C ALA A 60 7.13 34.98 -13.98
N VAL A 61 7.87 35.37 -12.95
CA VAL A 61 8.34 36.75 -12.76
C VAL A 61 9.20 37.20 -13.93
N GLU A 62 10.15 36.35 -14.37
CA GLU A 62 11.03 36.58 -15.52
C GLU A 62 10.22 36.78 -16.82
N ILE A 63 9.17 35.97 -17.04
CA ILE A 63 8.29 36.07 -18.22
C ILE A 63 7.46 37.36 -18.20
N GLY A 64 7.10 37.87 -17.01
CA GLY A 64 6.29 39.08 -16.85
C GLY A 64 5.00 38.90 -16.06
N TYR A 65 4.76 37.73 -15.46
CA TYR A 65 3.63 37.57 -14.53
C TYR A 65 3.82 38.47 -13.31
N ARG A 66 2.71 39.06 -12.86
CA ARG A 66 2.64 39.89 -11.65
C ARG A 66 1.54 39.46 -10.70
N SER A 67 0.85 38.36 -10.98
CA SER A 67 -0.22 37.83 -10.11
C SER A 67 0.03 36.38 -9.72
N ILE A 68 -0.14 36.07 -8.44
CA ILE A 68 0.02 34.74 -7.85
C ILE A 68 -1.27 34.37 -7.11
N ASP A 69 -1.89 33.27 -7.50
CA ASP A 69 -3.10 32.73 -6.87
C ASP A 69 -2.78 31.49 -6.02
N THR A 70 -3.03 31.59 -4.73
CA THR A 70 -2.92 30.50 -3.74
C THR A 70 -4.18 30.40 -2.88
N ALA A 71 -4.19 29.50 -1.89
CA ALA A 71 -5.25 29.34 -0.91
C ALA A 71 -4.75 28.60 0.33
N GLN A 72 -5.39 28.84 1.49
CA GLN A 72 -5.10 28.12 2.73
C GLN A 72 -5.17 26.60 2.58
N VAL A 73 -6.10 26.09 1.75
CA VAL A 73 -6.29 24.65 1.54
C VAL A 73 -5.22 24.01 0.66
N TYR A 74 -4.43 24.81 -0.07
CA TYR A 74 -3.32 24.30 -0.89
C TYR A 74 -2.10 23.96 -0.05
N GLN A 75 -2.03 24.49 1.18
CA GLN A 75 -0.96 24.25 2.14
C GLN A 75 0.44 24.64 1.65
N ASN A 76 0.53 25.58 0.68
CA ASN A 76 1.80 26.03 0.09
C ASN A 76 2.08 27.53 0.30
N GLU A 77 1.27 28.25 1.07
CA GLU A 77 1.46 29.67 1.39
C GLU A 77 2.86 29.97 1.98
N HIS A 78 3.38 29.07 2.81
CA HIS A 78 4.68 29.23 3.46
C HIS A 78 5.85 29.17 2.46
N PHE A 79 5.75 28.30 1.45
CA PHE A 79 6.72 28.24 0.36
C PHE A 79 6.68 29.49 -0.50
N ILE A 80 5.47 29.95 -0.86
CA ILE A 80 5.28 31.19 -1.63
C ILE A 80 5.86 32.38 -0.89
N GLY A 81 5.64 32.46 0.43
CA GLY A 81 6.21 33.54 1.25
C GLY A 81 7.72 33.59 1.22
N THR A 82 8.39 32.45 1.37
CA THR A 82 9.87 32.38 1.26
C THR A 82 10.35 32.79 -0.13
N ILE A 83 9.68 32.34 -1.19
CA ILE A 83 10.08 32.66 -2.58
C ILE A 83 9.92 34.16 -2.87
N VAL A 84 8.77 34.74 -2.48
CA VAL A 84 8.50 36.17 -2.66
C VAL A 84 9.48 37.01 -1.86
N LYS A 85 9.77 36.63 -0.61
CA LYS A 85 10.77 37.29 0.22
C LYS A 85 12.15 37.29 -0.48
N ASN A 86 12.59 36.15 -0.98
CA ASN A 86 13.86 36.05 -1.69
C ASN A 86 13.91 36.93 -2.93
N LEU A 87 12.82 37.01 -3.71
CA LEU A 87 12.73 37.87 -4.90
C LEU A 87 12.81 39.37 -4.57
N ILE A 88 12.26 39.76 -3.42
CA ILE A 88 12.33 41.13 -2.91
C ILE A 88 13.76 41.42 -2.40
N GLU A 89 14.34 40.52 -1.61
CA GLU A 89 15.71 40.66 -1.07
C GLU A 89 16.79 40.66 -2.16
N SER A 90 16.52 40.03 -3.32
CA SER A 90 17.40 40.05 -4.49
C SER A 90 17.16 41.23 -5.43
N ASP A 91 16.42 42.27 -5.03
CA ASP A 91 16.04 43.45 -5.83
C ASP A 91 15.47 43.09 -7.22
N THR A 92 14.81 41.93 -7.34
CA THR A 92 14.24 41.47 -8.62
C THR A 92 12.88 42.13 -8.88
N LEU A 93 12.13 42.44 -7.81
CA LEU A 93 10.88 43.19 -7.83
C LEU A 93 10.60 43.82 -6.46
N ASN A 94 9.75 44.85 -6.43
CA ASN A 94 9.20 45.38 -5.20
C ASN A 94 7.92 44.62 -4.82
N ARG A 95 7.53 44.67 -3.54
CA ARG A 95 6.31 43.98 -3.07
C ARG A 95 5.06 44.47 -3.82
N GLU A 96 4.99 45.77 -4.09
CA GLU A 96 3.91 46.43 -4.82
C GLU A 96 3.81 46.03 -6.30
N ASP A 97 4.85 45.43 -6.88
CA ASP A 97 4.80 44.90 -8.24
C ASP A 97 4.00 43.58 -8.31
N LEU A 98 3.78 42.90 -7.18
CA LEU A 98 3.04 41.64 -7.11
C LEU A 98 1.62 41.82 -6.59
N PHE A 99 0.70 41.11 -7.21
CA PHE A 99 -0.68 40.93 -6.78
C PHE A 99 -0.89 39.51 -6.25
N ILE A 100 -0.92 39.35 -4.92
CA ILE A 100 -1.02 38.04 -4.26
C ILE A 100 -2.45 37.81 -3.77
N THR A 101 -3.06 36.72 -4.24
CA THR A 101 -4.40 36.29 -3.84
C THR A 101 -4.33 35.03 -2.98
N THR A 102 -4.96 35.03 -1.81
CA THR A 102 -5.24 33.80 -1.03
C THR A 102 -6.74 33.65 -0.75
N LYS A 103 -7.13 32.52 -0.15
CA LYS A 103 -8.53 32.17 0.06
C LYS A 103 -8.78 31.55 1.43
N VAL A 104 -9.83 32.03 2.09
CA VAL A 104 -10.33 31.49 3.37
C VAL A 104 -10.88 30.08 3.15
N SER A 105 -10.28 29.09 3.80
CA SER A 105 -10.74 27.70 3.77
C SER A 105 -12.18 27.58 4.30
N PRO A 106 -13.01 26.66 3.77
CA PRO A 106 -14.32 26.34 4.35
C PRO A 106 -14.27 26.00 5.86
N SER A 107 -13.14 25.48 6.35
CA SER A 107 -12.94 25.19 7.78
C SER A 107 -12.80 26.43 8.67
N ASN A 108 -12.42 27.55 8.07
CA ASN A 108 -12.09 28.79 8.76
C ASN A 108 -13.15 29.88 8.57
N GLN A 109 -14.31 29.52 8.00
CA GLN A 109 -15.44 30.44 7.88
C GLN A 109 -16.24 30.57 9.18
N GLY A 110 -16.71 31.78 9.42
CA GLY A 110 -17.44 32.21 10.61
C GLY A 110 -16.66 33.27 11.38
N LYS A 111 -17.35 33.94 12.30
CA LYS A 111 -16.80 35.03 13.10
C LYS A 111 -15.55 34.59 13.86
N ASP A 112 -14.54 35.46 13.92
CA ASP A 112 -13.24 35.31 14.60
C ASP A 112 -12.30 34.23 14.00
N PHE A 113 -12.86 33.12 13.48
CA PHE A 113 -12.11 32.10 12.76
C PHE A 113 -11.55 32.63 11.44
N CYS A 114 -12.34 33.42 10.71
CA CYS A 114 -11.94 34.02 9.44
C CYS A 114 -10.73 34.92 9.67
N ARG A 115 -10.89 35.90 10.58
CA ARG A 115 -9.83 36.83 10.97
C ARG A 115 -8.54 36.11 11.40
N THR A 116 -8.64 35.19 12.35
CA THR A 116 -7.49 34.42 12.85
C THR A 116 -6.77 33.67 11.73
N SER A 117 -7.52 33.11 10.79
CA SER A 117 -6.92 32.36 9.68
C SER A 117 -6.17 33.26 8.69
N ILE A 118 -6.64 34.49 8.47
CA ILE A 118 -5.95 35.44 7.58
C ILE A 118 -4.67 35.98 8.21
N MET A 119 -4.66 36.23 9.52
CA MET A 119 -3.41 36.58 10.21
C MET A 119 -2.37 35.47 10.05
N LYS A 120 -2.77 34.20 10.15
CA LYS A 120 -1.89 33.06 9.88
C LYS A 120 -1.46 32.97 8.41
N SER A 121 -2.32 33.37 7.46
CA SER A 121 -1.92 33.46 6.05
C SER A 121 -0.86 34.56 5.83
N LEU A 122 -0.98 35.73 6.47
CA LEU A 122 0.03 36.79 6.45
C LEU A 122 1.37 36.29 6.99
N GLU A 123 1.36 35.59 8.13
CA GLU A 123 2.56 34.98 8.74
C GLU A 123 3.24 34.00 7.77
N ARG A 124 2.47 33.06 7.19
CA ARG A 124 3.01 32.07 6.25
C ARG A 124 3.56 32.73 4.99
N LEU A 125 2.81 33.67 4.41
CA LEU A 125 3.24 34.41 3.24
C LEU A 125 4.39 35.39 3.56
N GLN A 126 4.68 35.63 4.84
CA GLN A 126 5.69 36.61 5.28
C GLN A 126 5.41 38.01 4.70
N LEU A 127 4.14 38.43 4.69
CA LEU A 127 3.69 39.71 4.13
C LEU A 127 3.07 40.59 5.19
N ASN A 128 3.22 41.91 5.02
CA ASN A 128 2.51 42.91 5.81
C ASN A 128 1.06 43.13 5.35
N TYR A 129 0.77 42.84 4.08
CA TYR A 129 -0.57 42.91 3.51
C TYR A 129 -0.78 41.89 2.38
N ILE A 130 -2.04 41.52 2.15
CA ILE A 130 -2.47 40.66 1.04
C ILE A 130 -3.28 41.51 0.04
N ASP A 131 -3.04 41.36 -1.26
CA ASP A 131 -3.73 42.15 -2.30
C ASP A 131 -5.20 41.77 -2.42
N MET A 132 -5.51 40.47 -2.38
CA MET A 132 -6.87 39.96 -2.45
C MET A 132 -7.08 38.75 -1.54
N VAL A 133 -8.18 38.77 -0.80
CA VAL A 133 -8.65 37.59 -0.06
C VAL A 133 -10.02 37.19 -0.56
N LEU A 134 -10.16 35.91 -0.94
CA LEU A 134 -11.44 35.35 -1.37
C LEU A 134 -12.04 34.43 -0.31
N ILE A 135 -13.37 34.47 -0.12
CA ILE A 135 -14.06 33.33 0.51
C ILE A 135 -14.07 32.18 -0.50
N HIS A 136 -13.34 31.09 -0.22
CA HIS A 136 -13.06 30.03 -1.20
C HIS A 136 -14.33 29.29 -1.68
N HIS A 137 -15.31 29.12 -0.80
CA HIS A 137 -16.57 28.46 -1.13
C HIS A 137 -17.76 29.09 -0.39
N PRO A 138 -18.98 29.07 -0.95
CA PRO A 138 -20.17 29.54 -0.24
C PRO A 138 -20.60 28.61 0.90
N GLY A 139 -20.13 27.36 0.93
CA GLY A 139 -20.39 26.41 2.01
C GLY A 139 -19.23 26.32 2.99
N SER A 140 -19.54 26.05 4.25
CA SER A 140 -18.54 25.87 5.31
C SER A 140 -18.33 24.39 5.65
N ASN A 141 -17.15 24.06 6.17
CA ASN A 141 -16.78 22.68 6.50
C ASN A 141 -17.74 22.09 7.55
N ARG A 142 -18.13 20.82 7.38
CA ARG A 142 -19.06 20.08 8.26
C ARG A 142 -20.45 20.72 8.40
N VAL A 143 -20.84 21.62 7.49
CA VAL A 143 -22.19 22.20 7.42
C VAL A 143 -22.87 21.69 6.15
N ARG A 144 -24.12 21.23 6.26
CA ARG A 144 -24.88 20.75 5.09
C ARG A 144 -25.16 21.92 4.14
N SER A 145 -25.17 21.70 2.83
CA SER A 145 -25.27 22.79 1.83
C SER A 145 -26.54 23.64 1.92
N ASN A 146 -27.64 23.09 2.43
CA ASN A 146 -28.93 23.78 2.62
C ASN A 146 -29.14 24.28 4.06
N ASP A 147 -28.16 24.12 4.95
CA ASP A 147 -28.25 24.60 6.32
C ASP A 147 -28.12 26.13 6.34
N PRO A 148 -29.04 26.86 7.02
CA PRO A 148 -28.98 28.32 7.14
C PRO A 148 -27.68 28.80 7.80
N LYS A 149 -26.97 27.95 8.55
CA LYS A 149 -25.64 28.27 9.11
C LYS A 149 -24.62 28.69 8.06
N ASN A 150 -24.73 28.22 6.81
CA ASN A 150 -23.82 28.68 5.77
C ASN A 150 -24.02 30.16 5.46
N LEU A 151 -25.27 30.64 5.43
CA LEU A 151 -25.56 32.07 5.21
C LEU A 151 -24.94 32.91 6.33
N GLN A 152 -25.21 32.52 7.59
CA GLN A 152 -24.63 33.18 8.76
C GLN A 152 -23.10 33.22 8.67
N LYS A 153 -22.45 32.07 8.42
CA LYS A 153 -20.99 31.99 8.33
C LYS A 153 -20.40 32.82 7.19
N ARG A 154 -21.09 32.91 6.04
CA ARG A 154 -20.68 33.80 4.93
C ARG A 154 -20.70 35.26 5.37
N GLN A 155 -21.80 35.71 5.98
CA GLN A 155 -21.97 37.09 6.45
C GLN A 155 -20.94 37.45 7.53
N GLU A 156 -20.75 36.57 8.52
CA GLU A 156 -19.74 36.76 9.56
C GLU A 156 -18.33 36.81 8.98
N SER A 157 -17.98 35.90 8.07
CA SER A 157 -16.67 35.90 7.42
C SER A 157 -16.45 37.17 6.60
N TRP A 158 -17.49 37.66 5.92
CA TRP A 158 -17.40 38.89 5.13
C TRP A 158 -17.14 40.11 6.00
N LYS A 159 -17.85 40.23 7.13
CA LYS A 159 -17.62 41.30 8.11
C LYS A 159 -16.19 41.30 8.64
N ASP A 160 -15.63 40.13 8.96
CA ASP A 160 -14.21 40.01 9.34
C ASP A 160 -13.26 40.50 8.24
N LEU A 161 -13.56 40.19 6.97
CA LEU A 161 -12.77 40.63 5.82
C LEU A 161 -12.88 42.14 5.59
N GLU A 162 -14.06 42.73 5.77
CA GLU A 162 -14.26 44.19 5.69
C GLU A 162 -13.46 44.94 6.75
N VAL A 163 -13.43 44.43 7.99
CA VAL A 163 -12.62 44.99 9.07
C VAL A 163 -11.13 44.90 8.75
N LEU A 164 -10.66 43.75 8.24
CA LEU A 164 -9.27 43.58 7.83
C LEU A 164 -8.87 44.47 6.64
N CYS A 165 -9.83 44.87 5.80
CA CYS A 165 -9.61 45.90 4.79
C CYS A 165 -9.41 47.29 5.41
N ASP A 166 -10.25 47.68 6.37
CA ASP A 166 -10.12 48.97 7.05
C ASP A 166 -8.80 49.08 7.83
N GLU A 167 -8.34 47.98 8.43
CA GLU A 167 -7.06 47.89 9.13
C GLU A 167 -5.84 47.85 8.19
N GLY A 168 -6.05 47.70 6.87
CA GLY A 168 -4.99 47.72 5.86
C GLY A 168 -4.23 46.40 5.65
N PHE A 169 -4.60 45.34 6.38
CA PHE A 169 -4.04 43.99 6.22
C PHE A 169 -4.44 43.33 4.89
N ILE A 170 -5.59 43.71 4.34
CA ILE A 170 -6.09 43.23 3.04
C ILE A 170 -6.43 44.43 2.16
N LYS A 171 -6.02 44.43 0.88
CA LYS A 171 -6.32 45.55 -0.03
C LYS A 171 -7.67 45.43 -0.73
N ASN A 172 -8.10 44.20 -1.03
CA ASN A 172 -9.33 43.89 -1.74
C ASN A 172 -9.93 42.57 -1.25
N ILE A 173 -11.26 42.43 -1.33
CA ILE A 173 -11.96 41.21 -0.92
C ILE A 173 -12.90 40.74 -2.03
N GLY A 174 -13.06 39.43 -2.13
CA GLY A 174 -13.89 38.79 -3.15
C GLY A 174 -14.37 37.42 -2.71
N VAL A 175 -14.98 36.70 -3.64
CA VAL A 175 -15.57 35.39 -3.40
C VAL A 175 -15.14 34.40 -4.46
N SER A 176 -15.31 33.11 -4.17
CA SER A 176 -15.10 32.05 -5.15
C SER A 176 -16.22 31.03 -5.07
N ASN A 177 -16.65 30.51 -6.23
CA ASN A 177 -17.75 29.57 -6.37
C ASN A 177 -19.13 30.11 -5.95
N TYR A 178 -19.31 31.43 -5.95
CA TYR A 178 -20.60 32.04 -5.61
C TYR A 178 -21.52 32.03 -6.84
N GLN A 179 -22.78 31.70 -6.59
CA GLN A 179 -23.88 31.74 -7.55
C GLN A 179 -24.67 33.03 -7.33
N ILE A 180 -25.55 33.41 -8.26
CA ILE A 180 -26.37 34.65 -8.19
C ILE A 180 -27.02 34.80 -6.81
N ARG A 181 -27.73 33.77 -6.33
CA ARG A 181 -28.36 33.76 -5.01
C ARG A 181 -27.41 34.04 -3.84
N HIS A 182 -26.13 33.63 -3.94
CA HIS A 182 -25.14 33.85 -2.89
C HIS A 182 -24.61 35.28 -2.93
N LEU A 183 -24.47 35.86 -4.13
CA LEU A 183 -24.07 37.25 -4.34
C LEU A 183 -25.17 38.20 -3.87
N GLU A 184 -26.43 37.93 -4.22
CA GLU A 184 -27.60 38.72 -3.76
C GLU A 184 -27.72 38.71 -2.24
N GLN A 185 -27.51 37.55 -1.60
CA GLN A 185 -27.50 37.44 -0.13
C GLN A 185 -26.38 38.25 0.52
N LEU A 186 -25.22 38.31 -0.14
CA LEU A 186 -24.08 39.07 0.36
C LEU A 186 -24.33 40.57 0.22
N GLU A 187 -24.90 41.00 -0.90
CA GLU A 187 -25.19 42.40 -1.21
C GLU A 187 -26.18 43.05 -0.23
N GLN A 188 -27.02 42.26 0.45
CA GLN A 188 -27.95 42.75 1.46
C GLN A 188 -27.29 43.28 2.74
N ASP A 189 -26.08 42.82 3.08
CA ASP A 189 -25.43 43.08 4.38
C ASP A 189 -23.93 43.44 4.25
N CYS A 190 -23.42 43.64 3.02
CA CYS A 190 -22.04 44.06 2.81
C CYS A 190 -21.91 45.59 2.68
N ARG A 191 -20.90 46.17 3.32
CA ARG A 191 -20.45 47.55 3.11
C ARG A 191 -19.48 47.64 1.92
N ILE A 192 -18.58 46.66 1.78
CA ILE A 192 -17.63 46.55 0.67
C ILE A 192 -18.14 45.46 -0.26
N LYS A 193 -18.48 45.84 -1.50
CA LYS A 193 -18.92 44.88 -2.53
C LYS A 193 -17.77 43.96 -2.93
N PRO A 194 -18.03 42.66 -3.21
CA PRO A 194 -17.00 41.75 -3.70
C PRO A 194 -16.39 42.28 -5.01
N ALA A 195 -15.07 42.42 -5.05
CA ALA A 195 -14.39 42.95 -6.22
C ALA A 195 -14.20 41.87 -7.31
N VAL A 196 -14.09 40.60 -6.90
CA VAL A 196 -13.90 39.44 -7.78
C VAL A 196 -14.84 38.30 -7.37
N ASN A 197 -15.38 37.58 -8.35
CA ASN A 197 -15.94 36.23 -8.19
C ASN A 197 -15.11 35.23 -9.01
N GLN A 198 -14.32 34.39 -8.34
CA GLN A 198 -13.47 33.39 -8.97
C GLN A 198 -14.25 32.08 -9.18
N ILE A 199 -14.52 31.69 -10.42
CA ILE A 199 -15.39 30.55 -10.78
C ILE A 199 -14.77 29.68 -11.87
N GLU A 200 -15.21 28.43 -11.96
CA GLU A 200 -14.86 27.55 -13.08
C GLU A 200 -15.54 28.07 -14.34
N LEU A 201 -14.74 28.37 -15.36
CA LEU A 201 -15.23 28.86 -16.64
C LEU A 201 -14.30 28.41 -17.75
N HIS A 202 -14.90 27.81 -18.78
CA HIS A 202 -14.28 27.39 -20.02
C HIS A 202 -15.41 27.13 -21.05
N PRO A 203 -15.13 26.95 -22.35
CA PRO A 203 -16.18 26.81 -23.37
C PRO A 203 -17.25 25.74 -23.06
N LEU A 204 -16.88 24.61 -22.45
CA LEU A 204 -17.83 23.55 -22.08
C LEU A 204 -18.69 23.85 -20.83
N TYR A 205 -18.34 24.89 -20.07
CA TYR A 205 -19.03 25.32 -18.85
C TYR A 205 -19.06 26.85 -18.80
N TYR A 206 -19.82 27.45 -19.72
CA TYR A 206 -19.99 28.89 -19.78
C TYR A 206 -21.30 29.30 -19.10
N THR A 207 -21.22 29.77 -17.86
CA THR A 207 -22.40 30.17 -17.07
C THR A 207 -22.79 31.63 -17.36
N LYS A 208 -23.34 31.89 -18.55
CA LYS A 208 -23.65 33.24 -19.05
C LYS A 208 -24.45 34.10 -18.06
N ASP A 209 -25.53 33.58 -17.47
CA ASP A 209 -26.36 34.34 -16.53
C ASP A 209 -25.57 34.84 -15.29
N LEU A 210 -24.67 34.01 -14.77
CA LEU A 210 -23.83 34.38 -13.63
C LEU A 210 -22.78 35.42 -14.03
N VAL A 211 -22.21 35.28 -15.23
CA VAL A 211 -21.25 36.24 -15.80
C VAL A 211 -21.91 37.60 -16.00
N ASP A 212 -23.06 37.63 -16.68
CA ASP A 212 -23.84 38.85 -16.93
C ASP A 212 -24.20 39.54 -15.61
N TYR A 213 -24.60 38.77 -14.58
CA TYR A 213 -24.86 39.29 -13.24
C TYR A 213 -23.60 39.93 -12.62
N CYS A 214 -22.45 39.26 -12.69
CA CYS A 214 -21.20 39.78 -12.12
C CYS A 214 -20.79 41.08 -12.82
N GLN A 215 -20.79 41.10 -14.16
CA GLN A 215 -20.43 42.28 -14.96
C GLN A 215 -21.36 43.46 -14.69
N LYS A 216 -22.68 43.23 -14.64
CA LYS A 216 -23.68 44.26 -14.31
C LYS A 216 -23.45 44.90 -12.94
N ASN A 217 -22.90 44.14 -11.99
CA ASN A 217 -22.62 44.59 -10.63
C ASN A 217 -21.16 45.03 -10.41
N SER A 218 -20.40 45.21 -11.50
CA SER A 218 -18.97 45.57 -11.46
C SER A 218 -18.12 44.60 -10.64
N ILE A 219 -18.47 43.30 -10.66
CA ILE A 219 -17.71 42.22 -10.05
C ILE A 219 -16.90 41.55 -11.16
N ILE A 220 -15.57 41.58 -11.05
CA ILE A 220 -14.71 40.93 -12.04
C ILE A 220 -14.87 39.41 -11.92
N VAL A 221 -15.04 38.76 -13.06
CA VAL A 221 -15.01 37.29 -13.14
C VAL A 221 -13.56 36.84 -13.33
N GLN A 222 -13.09 35.93 -12.47
CA GLN A 222 -11.79 35.28 -12.64
C GLN A 222 -11.99 33.79 -12.92
N ALA A 223 -11.67 33.35 -14.13
CA ALA A 223 -11.79 31.98 -14.58
C ALA A 223 -10.65 31.13 -14.02
N TYR A 224 -10.97 30.26 -13.05
CA TYR A 224 -10.11 29.14 -12.68
C TYR A 224 -10.44 27.93 -13.55
N SER A 225 -9.48 27.00 -13.70
CA SER A 225 -9.64 25.84 -14.58
C SER A 225 -10.07 26.20 -16.00
N SER A 226 -9.58 27.33 -16.53
CA SER A 226 -9.82 27.77 -17.91
C SER A 226 -9.36 26.75 -18.98
N LEU A 227 -8.54 25.78 -18.58
CA LEU A 227 -8.09 24.65 -19.38
C LEU A 227 -8.77 23.30 -19.02
N GLY A 228 -9.80 23.30 -18.16
CA GLY A 228 -10.60 22.13 -17.76
C GLY A 228 -10.06 21.27 -16.62
N SER A 229 -9.00 21.68 -15.92
CA SER A 229 -8.31 20.83 -14.91
C SER A 229 -7.75 19.53 -15.49
N LYS A 230 -7.31 18.58 -14.66
CA LYS A 230 -6.72 17.30 -15.09
C LYS A 230 -7.69 16.48 -15.96
N ASP A 231 -8.96 16.44 -15.57
CA ASP A 231 -9.97 15.59 -16.22
C ASP A 231 -10.60 16.26 -17.45
N GLY A 232 -10.66 17.60 -17.48
CA GLY A 232 -11.20 18.35 -18.61
C GLY A 232 -10.18 18.71 -19.68
N TRP A 233 -8.86 18.76 -19.38
CA TRP A 233 -7.85 19.03 -20.41
C TRP A 233 -7.91 18.05 -21.59
N PRO A 234 -7.97 16.71 -21.39
CA PRO A 234 -8.12 15.77 -22.51
C PRO A 234 -9.38 16.03 -23.34
N ILE A 235 -10.47 16.48 -22.71
CA ILE A 235 -11.77 16.71 -23.36
C ILE A 235 -11.74 18.00 -24.18
N LEU A 236 -11.25 19.10 -23.59
CA LEU A 236 -11.11 20.39 -24.27
C LEU A 236 -10.07 20.33 -25.39
N SER A 237 -8.92 19.69 -25.14
CA SER A 237 -7.85 19.57 -26.15
C SER A 237 -8.19 18.60 -27.29
N SER A 238 -9.11 17.66 -27.08
CA SER A 238 -9.59 16.74 -28.11
C SER A 238 -10.81 17.25 -28.88
N ASN A 239 -11.43 18.36 -28.47
CA ASN A 239 -12.59 18.94 -29.15
C ASN A 239 -12.21 19.50 -30.53
N ASP A 240 -12.87 19.02 -31.58
CA ASP A 240 -12.48 19.34 -32.96
C ASP A 240 -12.72 20.80 -33.33
N THR A 241 -13.80 21.42 -32.84
CA THR A 241 -14.04 22.86 -33.04
C THR A 241 -12.92 23.72 -32.47
N ILE A 242 -12.47 23.41 -31.24
CA ILE A 242 -11.37 24.15 -30.60
C ILE A 242 -10.05 23.94 -31.37
N LYS A 243 -9.77 22.73 -31.86
CA LYS A 243 -8.57 22.45 -32.68
C LYS A 243 -8.60 23.17 -34.02
N GLU A 244 -9.75 23.21 -34.69
CA GLU A 244 -9.91 23.91 -35.97
C GLU A 244 -9.66 25.40 -35.82
N ILE A 245 -10.21 26.00 -34.76
CA ILE A 245 -9.94 27.40 -34.39
C ILE A 245 -8.45 27.57 -34.07
N ALA A 246 -7.85 26.72 -33.23
CA ALA A 246 -6.42 26.79 -32.90
C ALA A 246 -5.53 26.77 -34.15
N LYS A 247 -5.85 25.88 -35.11
CA LYS A 247 -5.18 25.79 -36.41
C LYS A 247 -5.37 27.06 -37.25
N LYS A 248 -6.59 27.63 -37.29
CA LYS A 248 -6.90 28.87 -38.02
C LYS A 248 -6.04 30.04 -37.56
N TYR A 249 -5.77 30.16 -36.26
CA TYR A 249 -4.96 31.25 -35.68
C TYR A 249 -3.46 30.92 -35.55
N GLY A 250 -3.04 29.69 -35.87
CA GLY A 250 -1.65 29.26 -35.66
C GLY A 250 -1.23 29.28 -34.18
N LYS A 251 -2.18 29.01 -33.27
CA LYS A 251 -2.00 29.03 -31.82
C LYS A 251 -2.29 27.65 -31.24
N SER A 252 -1.85 27.41 -30.01
CA SER A 252 -2.21 26.18 -29.30
C SER A 252 -3.65 26.22 -28.81
N VAL A 253 -4.21 25.04 -28.52
CA VAL A 253 -5.53 24.95 -27.88
C VAL A 253 -5.56 25.69 -26.54
N ALA A 254 -4.49 25.63 -25.75
CA ALA A 254 -4.41 26.36 -24.48
C ALA A 254 -4.51 27.87 -24.72
N GLN A 255 -3.78 28.41 -25.70
CA GLN A 255 -3.83 29.84 -26.04
C GLN A 255 -5.22 30.27 -26.49
N ILE A 256 -5.92 29.47 -27.31
CA ILE A 256 -7.31 29.76 -27.71
C ILE A 256 -8.24 29.82 -26.50
N LEU A 257 -8.15 28.84 -25.59
CA LEU A 257 -9.00 28.78 -24.39
C LEU A 257 -8.77 29.98 -23.45
N LEU A 258 -7.50 30.36 -23.25
CA LEU A 258 -7.13 31.49 -22.42
C LEU A 258 -7.53 32.82 -23.06
N ARG A 259 -7.33 32.96 -24.38
CA ARG A 259 -7.72 34.16 -25.13
C ARG A 259 -9.23 34.34 -25.15
N TRP A 260 -9.99 33.25 -25.32
CA TRP A 260 -11.45 33.26 -25.23
C TRP A 260 -11.92 33.85 -23.90
N ALA A 261 -11.35 33.41 -22.77
CA ALA A 261 -11.69 33.95 -21.46
C ALA A 261 -11.34 35.44 -21.34
N LEU A 262 -10.15 35.85 -21.80
CA LEU A 262 -9.71 37.25 -21.75
C LEU A 262 -10.59 38.20 -22.61
N GLN A 263 -11.08 37.73 -23.77
CA GLN A 263 -11.97 38.50 -24.64
C GLN A 263 -13.38 38.65 -24.09
N HIS A 264 -13.83 37.74 -23.22
CA HIS A 264 -15.04 37.90 -22.42
C HIS A 264 -14.86 38.74 -21.15
N ASP A 265 -13.73 39.43 -21.01
CA ASP A 265 -13.38 40.22 -19.82
C ASP A 265 -13.21 39.36 -18.55
N PHE A 266 -12.77 38.12 -18.68
CA PHE A 266 -12.41 37.27 -17.53
C PHE A 266 -10.92 37.33 -17.26
N ALA A 267 -10.53 37.56 -16.00
CA ALA A 267 -9.17 37.30 -15.57
C ALA A 267 -8.91 35.78 -15.54
N ILE A 268 -7.69 35.33 -15.77
CA ILE A 268 -7.32 33.91 -15.86
C ILE A 268 -6.15 33.56 -14.95
N ILE A 269 -6.16 32.34 -14.41
CA ILE A 269 -5.10 31.83 -13.52
C ILE A 269 -4.66 30.41 -13.90
N PRO A 270 -4.12 30.20 -15.12
CA PRO A 270 -3.69 28.87 -15.55
C PRO A 270 -2.60 28.31 -14.61
N LYS A 271 -2.76 27.04 -14.23
CA LYS A 271 -1.76 26.29 -13.47
C LYS A 271 -0.88 25.47 -14.41
N THR A 272 0.43 25.57 -14.27
CA THR A 272 1.39 24.68 -14.94
C THR A 272 2.64 24.49 -14.10
N SER A 273 3.17 23.27 -14.07
CA SER A 273 4.50 22.96 -13.51
C SER A 273 5.59 22.83 -14.58
N ASN A 274 5.27 23.21 -15.82
CA ASN A 274 6.19 23.24 -16.94
C ASN A 274 6.42 24.70 -17.37
N THR A 275 7.69 25.09 -17.46
CA THR A 275 8.15 26.46 -17.77
C THR A 275 7.86 26.88 -19.21
N GLU A 276 7.91 25.97 -20.17
CA GLU A 276 7.56 26.27 -21.56
C GLU A 276 6.08 26.56 -21.70
N ARG A 277 5.22 25.76 -21.04
CA ARG A 277 3.78 26.03 -20.98
C ARG A 277 3.47 27.33 -20.26
N LEU A 278 4.26 27.72 -19.26
CA LEU A 278 4.10 28.99 -18.55
C LEU A 278 4.31 30.18 -19.49
N LYS A 279 5.34 30.10 -20.35
CA LYS A 279 5.61 31.07 -21.41
C LYS A 279 4.53 31.08 -22.48
N GLU A 280 4.10 29.89 -22.92
CA GLU A 280 3.01 29.72 -23.88
C GLU A 280 1.70 30.35 -23.39
N ASN A 281 1.32 30.09 -22.14
CA ASN A 281 0.11 30.64 -21.51
C ASN A 281 0.13 32.17 -21.39
N PHE A 282 1.32 32.78 -21.31
CA PHE A 282 1.48 34.23 -21.26
C PHE A 282 1.39 34.88 -22.64
N ALA A 283 1.73 34.14 -23.70
CA ALA A 283 1.68 34.60 -25.09
C ALA A 283 0.25 34.54 -25.67
N VAL A 284 -0.68 35.24 -25.02
CA VAL A 284 -2.12 35.29 -25.39
C VAL A 284 -2.61 36.71 -25.68
N PHE A 285 -1.70 37.67 -25.71
CA PHE A 285 -2.01 39.06 -26.00
C PHE A 285 -1.71 39.43 -27.45
N ASP A 286 -0.98 38.64 -28.23
CA ASP A 286 -0.54 38.98 -29.59
C ASP A 286 -1.54 38.61 -30.72
N PHE A 287 -2.75 38.18 -30.37
CA PHE A 287 -3.81 37.86 -31.33
C PHE A 287 -5.19 38.10 -30.75
N GLU A 288 -6.21 38.12 -31.61
CA GLU A 288 -7.61 38.25 -31.24
C GLU A 288 -8.45 37.23 -32.02
N ILE A 289 -9.38 36.57 -31.33
CA ILE A 289 -10.33 35.63 -31.89
C ILE A 289 -11.50 36.45 -32.47
N ALA A 290 -11.81 36.24 -33.74
CA ALA A 290 -12.92 36.89 -34.41
C ALA A 290 -14.27 36.54 -33.75
N SER A 291 -15.23 37.46 -33.84
CA SER A 291 -16.54 37.33 -33.20
C SER A 291 -17.29 36.05 -33.62
N GLU A 292 -17.14 35.61 -34.87
CA GLU A 292 -17.75 34.37 -35.36
C GLU A 292 -17.19 33.14 -34.63
N ASP A 293 -15.88 33.08 -34.42
CA ASP A 293 -15.22 31.97 -33.72
C ASP A 293 -15.47 32.05 -32.21
N MET A 294 -15.55 33.25 -31.62
CA MET A 294 -15.99 33.44 -30.23
C MET A 294 -17.40 32.87 -30.02
N ASN A 295 -18.33 33.16 -30.93
CA ASN A 295 -19.70 32.62 -30.88
C ASN A 295 -19.72 31.08 -31.03
N LEU A 296 -18.84 30.51 -31.86
CA LEU A 296 -18.70 29.06 -31.96
C LEU A 296 -18.24 28.45 -30.63
N LEU A 297 -17.24 29.06 -29.98
CA LEU A 297 -16.74 28.61 -28.68
C LEU A 297 -17.80 28.75 -27.57
N ASP A 298 -18.55 29.84 -27.55
CA ASP A 298 -19.67 30.04 -26.61
C ASP A 298 -20.76 28.98 -26.78
N GLY A 299 -21.00 28.56 -28.03
CA GLY A 299 -21.95 27.50 -28.38
C GLY A 299 -21.54 26.10 -27.93
N LEU A 300 -20.29 25.88 -27.49
CA LEU A 300 -19.83 24.58 -26.97
C LEU A 300 -20.31 24.29 -25.55
N ASN A 301 -20.99 25.24 -24.91
CA ASN A 301 -21.45 25.09 -23.54
C ASN A 301 -22.41 23.90 -23.37
N MET A 302 -21.96 22.89 -22.63
CA MET A 302 -22.76 21.70 -22.30
C MET A 302 -23.13 21.64 -20.81
N GLY A 303 -22.83 22.68 -20.03
CA GLY A 303 -22.96 22.63 -18.58
C GLY A 303 -22.03 21.62 -17.92
N GLN A 304 -20.97 21.19 -18.63
CA GLN A 304 -20.07 20.13 -18.19
C GLN A 304 -18.99 20.69 -17.26
N LYS A 305 -19.18 20.49 -15.96
CA LYS A 305 -18.26 20.92 -14.92
C LYS A 305 -17.17 19.86 -14.65
N PHE A 306 -15.90 20.26 -14.58
CA PHE A 306 -14.76 19.38 -14.28
C PHE A 306 -14.24 19.52 -12.85
N CYS A 307 -14.56 20.63 -12.19
CA CYS A 307 -14.23 20.84 -10.79
C CYS A 307 -15.49 20.69 -9.92
N TRP A 308 -15.41 21.19 -8.68
CA TRP A 308 -16.43 20.97 -7.66
C TRP A 308 -17.83 21.42 -8.12
N ASP A 309 -18.81 20.52 -8.08
CA ASP A 309 -20.23 20.84 -8.33
C ASP A 309 -21.05 20.83 -7.02
N SER A 310 -21.70 21.95 -6.74
CA SER A 310 -22.62 22.12 -5.60
C SER A 310 -23.88 21.25 -5.68
N GLN A 311 -24.21 20.73 -6.87
CA GLN A 311 -25.37 19.90 -7.16
C GLN A 311 -25.04 18.40 -7.23
N ASN A 312 -23.77 18.01 -7.21
CA ASN A 312 -23.34 16.62 -7.32
C ASN A 312 -23.48 15.84 -6.01
N LYS A 313 -24.72 15.75 -5.52
CA LYS A 313 -25.13 14.67 -4.62
C LYS A 313 -25.07 13.33 -5.36
N THR A 314 -25.36 13.31 -6.66
CA THR A 314 -25.61 12.06 -7.39
C THR A 314 -24.39 11.15 -7.51
N VAL A 315 -23.18 11.67 -7.75
CA VAL A 315 -21.96 10.84 -7.92
C VAL A 315 -21.41 10.32 -6.58
N PHE A 316 -21.46 11.13 -5.52
CA PHE A 316 -21.02 10.70 -4.19
C PHE A 316 -22.03 9.74 -3.55
N PHE A 317 -23.34 10.03 -3.66
CA PHE A 317 -24.38 9.12 -3.18
C PHE A 317 -24.51 7.87 -4.05
N SER A 318 -24.27 7.92 -5.36
CA SER A 318 -24.19 6.70 -6.17
C SER A 318 -22.96 5.87 -5.81
N GLY A 319 -21.79 6.50 -5.58
CA GLY A 319 -20.60 5.83 -5.08
C GLY A 319 -20.83 5.17 -3.71
N LEU A 320 -21.44 5.90 -2.77
CA LEU A 320 -21.81 5.37 -1.45
C LEU A 320 -22.91 4.32 -1.51
N ALA A 321 -23.90 4.45 -2.40
CA ALA A 321 -24.97 3.47 -2.56
C ALA A 321 -24.44 2.20 -3.21
N VAL A 322 -23.61 2.30 -4.25
CA VAL A 322 -22.93 1.15 -4.87
C VAL A 322 -22.00 0.48 -3.86
N TRP A 323 -21.22 1.27 -3.11
CA TRP A 323 -20.38 0.73 -2.04
C TRP A 323 -21.21 0.08 -0.93
N GLY A 324 -22.30 0.71 -0.50
CA GLY A 324 -23.21 0.22 0.55
C GLY A 324 -23.94 -1.05 0.14
N VAL A 325 -24.43 -1.12 -1.10
CA VAL A 325 -25.03 -2.33 -1.69
C VAL A 325 -23.98 -3.43 -1.80
N ARG A 326 -22.77 -3.13 -2.28
CA ARG A 326 -21.67 -4.11 -2.36
C ARG A 326 -21.25 -4.61 -0.98
N PHE A 327 -21.13 -3.72 0.00
CA PHE A 327 -20.81 -4.05 1.39
C PHE A 327 -21.92 -4.90 2.02
N GLY A 328 -23.18 -4.52 1.86
CA GLY A 328 -24.35 -5.25 2.33
C GLY A 328 -24.45 -6.64 1.71
N HIS A 329 -24.24 -6.75 0.39
CA HIS A 329 -24.20 -8.02 -0.32
C HIS A 329 -23.06 -8.91 0.18
N GLN A 330 -21.85 -8.37 0.36
CA GLN A 330 -20.72 -9.13 0.90
C GLN A 330 -21.00 -9.62 2.34
N LYS A 331 -21.63 -8.78 3.18
CA LYS A 331 -22.03 -9.17 4.55
C LYS A 331 -23.13 -10.24 4.56
N TYR A 332 -24.09 -10.15 3.64
CA TYR A 332 -25.13 -11.15 3.46
C TYR A 332 -24.53 -12.51 3.06
N LEU A 333 -23.62 -12.53 2.07
CA LEU A 333 -22.89 -13.73 1.66
C LEU A 333 -22.08 -14.32 2.82
N GLU A 334 -21.36 -13.49 3.58
CA GLU A 334 -20.60 -13.90 4.76
C GLU A 334 -21.48 -14.57 5.82
N ILE A 335 -22.65 -14.01 6.12
CA ILE A 335 -23.60 -14.58 7.09
C ILE A 335 -24.16 -15.91 6.60
N ASN A 336 -24.62 -15.99 5.35
CA ASN A 336 -25.19 -17.22 4.80
C ASN A 336 -24.16 -18.34 4.70
N LEU A 337 -22.92 -18.00 4.33
CA LEU A 337 -21.82 -18.95 4.32
C LEU A 337 -21.56 -19.51 5.73
N MET A 338 -21.50 -18.64 6.74
CA MET A 338 -21.30 -19.09 8.12
C MET A 338 -22.46 -19.94 8.64
N LYS A 339 -23.71 -19.64 8.25
CA LYS A 339 -24.85 -20.49 8.58
C LYS A 339 -24.67 -21.91 8.02
N ALA A 340 -24.27 -22.03 6.76
CA ALA A 340 -24.03 -23.33 6.14
C ALA A 340 -22.93 -24.13 6.88
N TYR A 341 -21.82 -23.49 7.25
CA TYR A 341 -20.78 -24.16 8.06
C TYR A 341 -21.26 -24.53 9.46
N CYS A 342 -22.06 -23.69 10.12
CA CYS A 342 -22.64 -24.01 11.41
C CYS A 342 -23.59 -25.21 11.32
N GLU A 343 -24.42 -25.29 10.28
CA GLU A 343 -25.29 -26.44 10.03
C GLU A 343 -24.47 -27.72 9.76
N GLU A 344 -23.37 -27.62 9.03
CA GLU A 344 -22.47 -28.75 8.81
C GLU A 344 -21.79 -29.19 10.12
N ALA A 345 -21.23 -28.25 10.88
CA ALA A 345 -20.59 -28.52 12.18
C ALA A 345 -21.56 -29.14 13.18
N LEU A 346 -22.82 -28.69 13.20
CA LEU A 346 -23.87 -29.26 14.06
C LEU A 346 -24.08 -30.76 13.80
N ARG A 347 -24.00 -31.21 12.55
CA ARG A 347 -24.14 -32.65 12.23
C ARG A 347 -23.09 -33.51 12.93
N TYR A 348 -21.86 -32.98 13.10
CA TYR A 348 -20.81 -33.66 13.85
C TYR A 348 -21.08 -33.66 15.36
N GLY A 349 -21.67 -32.58 15.89
CA GLY A 349 -22.03 -32.50 17.30
C GLY A 349 -23.23 -33.37 17.69
N GLU A 350 -24.11 -33.69 16.75
CA GLU A 350 -25.25 -34.60 16.94
C GLU A 350 -24.85 -36.09 16.91
N GLU A 351 -23.58 -36.40 16.59
CA GLU A 351 -23.08 -37.78 16.62
C GLU A 351 -23.12 -38.36 18.05
N LYS A 352 -23.71 -39.55 18.20
CA LYS A 352 -23.84 -40.22 19.49
C LYS A 352 -22.49 -40.79 19.93
N ILE A 353 -22.06 -40.44 21.14
CA ILE A 353 -20.88 -41.03 21.79
C ILE A 353 -21.29 -42.08 22.84
N TYR A 354 -20.42 -43.04 23.10
CA TYR A 354 -20.64 -44.04 24.15
C TYR A 354 -20.50 -43.39 25.55
N PRO A 355 -21.25 -43.85 26.57
CA PRO A 355 -21.24 -43.22 27.91
C PRO A 355 -19.88 -43.10 28.61
N LEU A 356 -18.91 -43.95 28.25
CA LEU A 356 -17.54 -43.94 28.79
C LEU A 356 -16.53 -43.21 27.90
N GLN A 357 -16.93 -42.81 26.69
CA GLN A 357 -16.07 -42.13 25.74
C GLN A 357 -16.04 -40.64 26.07
N LYS A 358 -14.84 -40.08 26.25
CA LYS A 358 -14.67 -38.64 26.47
C LYS A 358 -14.87 -37.87 25.16
N PRO A 359 -15.48 -36.67 25.19
CA PRO A 359 -15.48 -35.76 24.06
C PRO A 359 -14.05 -35.42 23.65
N ARG A 360 -13.83 -35.24 22.34
CA ARG A 360 -12.52 -34.85 21.82
C ARG A 360 -12.13 -33.47 22.36
N SER A 361 -10.88 -33.35 22.77
CA SER A 361 -10.33 -32.14 23.36
C SER A 361 -9.37 -31.43 22.39
N VAL A 362 -9.60 -30.14 22.20
CA VAL A 362 -8.80 -29.29 21.32
C VAL A 362 -8.29 -28.10 22.12
N THR A 363 -6.98 -27.88 22.11
CA THR A 363 -6.37 -26.71 22.73
C THR A 363 -6.03 -25.68 21.67
N VAL A 364 -6.67 -24.51 21.73
CA VAL A 364 -6.46 -23.40 20.80
C VAL A 364 -5.44 -22.45 21.42
N LEU A 365 -4.28 -22.31 20.78
CA LEU A 365 -3.25 -21.33 21.12
C LEU A 365 -3.43 -20.10 20.21
N LEU A 366 -3.94 -19.02 20.78
CA LEU A 366 -4.27 -17.79 20.06
C LEU A 366 -3.24 -16.70 20.36
N ASN A 367 -2.61 -16.18 19.31
CA ASN A 367 -1.82 -14.96 19.41
C ASN A 367 -2.69 -13.73 19.06
N PRO A 368 -3.14 -12.94 20.06
CA PRO A 368 -4.04 -11.81 19.82
C PRO A 368 -3.35 -10.67 19.05
N MET A 369 -2.02 -10.57 19.12
CA MET A 369 -1.24 -9.50 18.50
C MET A 369 -1.01 -9.71 16.99
N ALA A 370 -1.26 -10.92 16.48
CA ALA A 370 -0.93 -11.31 15.11
C ALA A 370 -1.60 -10.45 13.99
N ASN A 371 -2.61 -9.63 14.30
CA ASN A 371 -3.28 -8.76 13.32
C ASN A 371 -3.90 -7.48 13.94
N LYS A 372 -3.08 -6.61 14.55
CA LYS A 372 -3.54 -5.36 15.20
C LYS A 372 -4.70 -5.60 16.18
N GLN A 373 -4.63 -6.66 16.99
CA GLN A 373 -5.64 -7.04 17.98
C GLN A 373 -7.01 -7.50 17.42
N LYS A 374 -7.16 -7.70 16.10
CA LYS A 374 -8.40 -8.22 15.51
C LYS A 374 -8.52 -9.74 15.56
N GLY A 375 -7.42 -10.45 15.85
CA GLY A 375 -7.38 -11.91 15.70
C GLY A 375 -8.34 -12.65 16.62
N LYS A 376 -8.50 -12.18 17.87
CA LYS A 376 -9.49 -12.72 18.81
C LYS A 376 -10.91 -12.60 18.27
N ALA A 377 -11.28 -11.44 17.76
CA ALA A 377 -12.61 -11.21 17.20
C ALA A 377 -12.89 -12.08 15.97
N ASP A 378 -11.89 -12.30 15.11
CA ASP A 378 -12.04 -13.21 13.97
C ASP A 378 -12.23 -14.66 14.40
N TYR A 379 -11.47 -15.14 15.39
CA TYR A 379 -11.62 -16.48 15.96
C TYR A 379 -13.01 -16.67 16.58
N GLU A 380 -13.42 -15.76 17.46
CA GLU A 380 -14.71 -15.81 18.16
C GLU A 380 -15.88 -15.77 17.19
N LYS A 381 -15.73 -15.07 16.06
CA LYS A 381 -16.80 -14.91 15.08
C LYS A 381 -16.91 -16.06 14.08
N TYR A 382 -15.78 -16.59 13.59
CA TYR A 382 -15.80 -17.55 12.46
C TYR A 382 -15.42 -18.98 12.84
N CYS A 383 -14.66 -19.19 13.92
CA CYS A 383 -14.12 -20.51 14.26
C CYS A 383 -14.73 -21.08 15.53
N ALA A 384 -14.82 -20.28 16.60
CA ALA A 384 -15.35 -20.74 17.89
C ALA A 384 -16.76 -21.35 17.78
N PRO A 385 -17.73 -20.76 17.04
CA PRO A 385 -19.06 -21.34 16.91
C PRO A 385 -19.03 -22.74 16.30
N LEU A 386 -18.16 -22.97 15.31
CA LEU A 386 -18.03 -24.26 14.63
C LEU A 386 -17.51 -25.34 15.58
N PHE A 387 -16.49 -25.04 16.37
CA PHE A 387 -15.95 -26.00 17.33
C PHE A 387 -16.94 -26.35 18.43
N HIS A 388 -17.69 -25.38 18.94
CA HIS A 388 -18.72 -25.61 19.94
C HIS A 388 -19.89 -26.42 19.40
N LEU A 389 -20.36 -26.12 18.18
CA LEU A 389 -21.44 -26.86 17.52
C LEU A 389 -21.03 -28.30 17.17
N ALA A 390 -19.76 -28.54 16.85
CA ALA A 390 -19.23 -29.87 16.60
C ALA A 390 -19.03 -30.71 17.88
N GLY A 391 -19.39 -30.20 19.06
CA GLY A 391 -19.28 -30.94 20.32
C GLY A 391 -17.85 -31.12 20.84
N LEU A 392 -16.90 -30.26 20.41
CA LEU A 392 -15.51 -30.33 20.85
C LEU A 392 -15.32 -29.67 22.23
N LYS A 393 -14.51 -30.28 23.10
CA LYS A 393 -14.03 -29.64 24.33
C LYS A 393 -12.89 -28.70 23.98
N VAL A 394 -13.21 -27.41 23.82
CA VAL A 394 -12.24 -26.38 23.44
C VAL A 394 -11.62 -25.72 24.68
N SER A 395 -10.30 -25.75 24.77
CA SER A 395 -9.50 -24.97 25.74
C SER A 395 -8.80 -23.83 25.00
N LEU A 396 -9.21 -22.58 25.23
CA LEU A 396 -8.59 -21.41 24.62
C LEU A 396 -7.47 -20.85 25.52
N VAL A 397 -6.25 -20.77 24.98
CA VAL A 397 -5.10 -20.14 25.63
C VAL A 397 -4.67 -18.96 24.78
N ILE A 398 -4.59 -17.78 25.39
CA ILE A 398 -4.22 -16.54 24.71
C ILE A 398 -2.79 -16.20 25.12
N SER A 399 -1.89 -16.02 24.16
CA SER A 399 -0.52 -15.59 24.44
C SER A 399 -0.45 -14.09 24.73
N GLU A 400 0.23 -13.71 25.80
CA GLU A 400 0.47 -12.32 26.22
C GLU A 400 1.82 -11.79 25.75
N ALA A 401 2.79 -12.67 25.50
CA ALA A 401 4.14 -12.32 25.08
C ALA A 401 4.64 -13.22 23.94
N GLU A 402 5.63 -12.72 23.19
CA GLU A 402 6.38 -13.47 22.18
C GLU A 402 7.14 -14.63 22.82
N GLY A 403 7.16 -15.80 22.16
CA GLY A 403 7.80 -17.01 22.67
C GLY A 403 6.98 -17.80 23.70
N GLN A 404 5.87 -17.28 24.22
CA GLN A 404 5.03 -18.00 25.18
C GLN A 404 4.39 -19.27 24.57
N ILE A 405 4.06 -19.25 23.28
CA ILE A 405 3.46 -20.42 22.61
C ILE A 405 4.47 -21.56 22.52
N LYS A 406 5.73 -21.24 22.23
CA LYS A 406 6.84 -22.20 22.27
C LYS A 406 6.96 -22.84 23.65
N ASP A 407 7.01 -22.04 24.71
CA ASP A 407 7.16 -22.53 26.09
C ASP A 407 5.95 -23.39 26.52
N LEU A 408 4.73 -23.00 26.12
CA LEU A 408 3.52 -23.78 26.34
C LEU A 408 3.58 -25.14 25.63
N MET A 409 4.03 -25.19 24.38
CA MET A 409 4.18 -26.44 23.63
C MET A 409 5.20 -27.40 24.25
N GLU A 410 6.24 -26.86 24.90
CA GLU A 410 7.25 -27.65 25.62
C GLU A 410 6.68 -28.38 26.84
N ILE A 411 5.71 -27.78 27.54
CA ILE A 411 5.15 -28.31 28.80
C ILE A 411 3.73 -28.91 28.66
N MET A 412 3.06 -28.73 27.52
CA MET A 412 1.63 -29.05 27.39
C MET A 412 1.34 -30.55 27.39
N ASP A 413 0.59 -31.01 28.39
CA ASP A 413 0.07 -32.37 28.48
C ASP A 413 -1.47 -32.37 28.50
N ASN A 414 -2.09 -33.44 27.95
CA ASN A 414 -3.54 -33.70 28.00
C ASN A 414 -4.44 -32.97 26.97
N THR A 415 -4.10 -33.01 25.69
CA THR A 415 -5.02 -32.65 24.59
C THR A 415 -5.01 -33.73 23.49
N ASP A 416 -6.05 -33.80 22.66
CA ASP A 416 -6.08 -34.69 21.49
C ASP A 416 -5.47 -34.02 20.27
N SER A 417 -5.71 -32.71 20.09
CA SER A 417 -5.07 -31.89 19.07
C SER A 417 -4.80 -30.47 19.55
N VAL A 418 -3.95 -29.77 18.79
CA VAL A 418 -3.54 -28.38 19.05
C VAL A 418 -3.92 -27.53 17.86
N VAL A 419 -4.53 -26.38 18.10
CA VAL A 419 -4.94 -25.45 17.05
C VAL A 419 -4.21 -24.13 17.23
N LEU A 420 -3.44 -23.74 16.23
CA LEU A 420 -2.63 -22.54 16.21
C LEU A 420 -3.41 -21.44 15.50
N ALA A 421 -3.86 -20.45 16.26
CA ALA A 421 -4.59 -19.29 15.78
C ALA A 421 -3.65 -18.08 15.72
N GLY A 422 -3.03 -17.86 14.56
CA GLY A 422 -1.98 -16.87 14.41
C GLY A 422 -1.49 -16.74 12.97
N GLY A 423 -0.31 -16.15 12.80
CA GLY A 423 0.41 -16.10 11.52
C GLY A 423 1.54 -17.12 11.47
N ASP A 424 2.40 -17.01 10.46
CA ASP A 424 3.51 -17.94 10.22
C ASP A 424 4.46 -18.06 11.44
N GLY A 425 4.79 -16.94 12.11
CA GLY A 425 5.60 -16.96 13.34
C GLY A 425 4.95 -17.75 14.50
N THR A 426 3.62 -17.72 14.64
CA THR A 426 2.93 -18.54 15.64
C THR A 426 3.03 -20.04 15.35
N VAL A 427 3.00 -20.40 14.07
CA VAL A 427 3.21 -21.79 13.62
C VAL A 427 4.65 -22.21 13.93
N HIS A 428 5.61 -21.34 13.62
CA HIS A 428 7.03 -21.54 13.87
C HIS A 428 7.37 -21.74 15.35
N GLU A 429 6.89 -20.86 16.24
CA GLU A 429 7.09 -20.97 17.69
C GLU A 429 6.58 -22.33 18.21
N ALA A 430 5.37 -22.71 17.78
CA ALA A 430 4.72 -23.93 18.25
C ALA A 430 5.45 -25.19 17.79
N LEU A 431 5.90 -25.22 16.53
CA LEU A 431 6.69 -26.32 15.98
C LEU A 431 8.03 -26.44 16.70
N THR A 432 8.73 -25.32 16.90
CA THR A 432 10.00 -25.30 17.61
C THR A 432 9.85 -25.84 19.03
N GLY A 433 8.81 -25.43 19.77
CA GLY A 433 8.52 -25.96 21.11
C GLY A 433 8.21 -27.46 21.10
N LEU A 434 7.39 -27.92 20.14
CA LEU A 434 7.06 -29.33 19.99
C LEU A 434 8.30 -30.19 19.77
N PHE A 435 9.15 -29.83 18.81
CA PHE A 435 10.32 -30.63 18.48
C PHE A 435 11.42 -30.56 19.53
N ARG A 436 11.59 -29.43 20.22
CA ARG A 436 12.52 -29.33 21.36
C ARG A 436 12.12 -30.27 22.50
N ARG A 437 10.82 -30.34 22.78
CA ARG A 437 10.29 -31.31 23.73
C ARG A 437 10.56 -32.76 23.31
N LEU A 438 10.38 -33.07 22.02
CA LEU A 438 10.69 -34.40 21.49
C LEU A 438 12.18 -34.72 21.63
N GLN A 439 13.07 -33.76 21.37
CA GLN A 439 14.53 -33.93 21.51
C GLN A 439 14.96 -34.13 22.96
N ALA A 440 14.50 -33.29 23.89
CA ALA A 440 14.86 -33.39 25.31
C ALA A 440 14.52 -34.78 25.89
N LYS A 441 13.41 -35.38 25.45
CA LYS A 441 13.00 -36.73 25.87
C LYS A 441 13.80 -37.87 25.22
N ILE A 442 14.48 -37.62 24.09
CA ILE A 442 15.36 -38.60 23.45
C ILE A 442 16.72 -38.66 24.15
N ASP A 443 17.21 -37.52 24.67
CA ASP A 443 18.52 -37.42 25.33
C ASP A 443 18.49 -37.96 26.78
N GLU A 444 17.34 -37.90 27.47
CA GLU A 444 17.12 -38.56 28.76
C GLU A 444 16.88 -40.07 28.57
N SER A 445 17.96 -40.83 28.46
CA SER A 445 18.05 -42.30 28.28
C SER A 445 17.36 -43.19 29.35
N THR A 446 16.32 -42.71 30.04
CA THR A 446 15.50 -43.49 30.97
C THR A 446 14.13 -42.80 31.17
N SER A 447 13.12 -43.15 30.37
CA SER A 447 11.76 -43.46 30.87
C SER A 447 10.69 -43.51 29.77
N THR A 448 9.82 -44.50 29.96
CA THR A 448 8.56 -44.88 29.34
C THR A 448 7.48 -43.79 29.14
N ILE A 449 7.82 -42.54 28.80
CA ILE A 449 6.81 -41.51 28.49
C ILE A 449 6.72 -41.32 26.98
N ASP A 450 5.71 -41.97 26.40
CA ASP A 450 5.30 -41.85 25.00
C ASP A 450 5.17 -40.36 24.63
N ALA A 451 6.09 -39.85 23.82
CA ALA A 451 6.08 -38.45 23.43
C ALA A 451 4.97 -38.24 22.39
N LYS A 452 3.75 -38.01 22.88
CA LYS A 452 2.54 -37.90 22.07
C LYS A 452 2.72 -36.79 21.02
N ARG A 453 2.76 -37.17 19.74
CA ARG A 453 2.68 -36.22 18.62
C ARG A 453 1.25 -35.69 18.57
N TYR A 454 1.10 -34.37 18.59
CA TYR A 454 -0.21 -33.75 18.49
C TYR A 454 -0.50 -33.39 17.02
N PRO A 455 -1.64 -33.80 16.47
CA PRO A 455 -2.12 -33.23 15.22
C PRO A 455 -2.34 -31.72 15.36
N ILE A 456 -1.83 -30.95 14.39
CA ILE A 456 -1.84 -29.49 14.40
C ILE A 456 -2.92 -28.96 13.46
N GLY A 457 -3.80 -28.11 13.97
CA GLY A 457 -4.69 -27.26 13.17
C GLY A 457 -4.10 -25.87 13.03
N ILE A 458 -4.27 -25.24 11.87
CA ILE A 458 -3.77 -23.87 11.63
C ILE A 458 -4.95 -22.99 11.23
N LEU A 459 -5.18 -21.91 11.97
CA LEU A 459 -6.18 -20.89 11.66
C LEU A 459 -5.46 -19.60 11.20
N PRO A 460 -5.52 -19.23 9.90
CA PRO A 460 -4.77 -18.12 9.32
C PRO A 460 -5.35 -16.75 9.72
N ILE A 461 -5.06 -16.32 10.94
CA ILE A 461 -5.60 -15.09 11.54
C ILE A 461 -4.56 -13.96 11.53
N GLY A 462 -3.28 -14.31 11.37
CA GLY A 462 -2.16 -13.37 11.40
C GLY A 462 -2.05 -12.47 10.17
N ARG A 463 -1.03 -11.61 10.19
CA ARG A 463 -0.69 -10.69 9.10
C ARG A 463 -0.13 -11.43 7.88
N ASN A 464 0.75 -12.40 8.11
CA ASN A 464 1.33 -13.29 7.11
C ASN A 464 0.89 -14.72 7.43
N ASN A 465 0.27 -15.41 6.46
CA ASN A 465 -0.26 -16.77 6.61
C ASN A 465 0.17 -17.66 5.43
N SER A 466 1.39 -17.45 4.94
CA SER A 466 1.91 -18.15 3.76
C SER A 466 1.93 -19.66 3.95
N ILE A 467 2.21 -20.15 5.16
CA ILE A 467 2.22 -21.57 5.48
C ILE A 467 0.82 -22.16 5.33
N ALA A 468 -0.19 -21.52 5.93
CA ALA A 468 -1.58 -21.98 5.89
C ALA A 468 -2.13 -22.02 4.45
N TYR A 469 -1.80 -21.01 3.64
CA TYR A 469 -2.20 -20.96 2.23
C TYR A 469 -1.49 -22.01 1.39
N ARG A 470 -0.19 -22.25 1.57
CA ARG A 470 0.54 -23.30 0.83
C ARG A 470 0.02 -24.70 1.17
N LEU A 471 -0.25 -24.97 2.44
CA LEU A 471 -0.82 -26.26 2.88
C LEU A 471 -2.21 -26.54 2.28
N ASN A 472 -2.95 -25.50 1.90
CA ASN A 472 -4.31 -25.59 1.37
C ASN A 472 -4.44 -24.95 -0.03
N ALA A 473 -3.35 -24.86 -0.81
CA ALA A 473 -3.31 -24.09 -2.06
C ALA A 473 -4.30 -24.59 -3.13
N ALA A 474 -4.67 -25.87 -3.09
CA ALA A 474 -5.68 -26.44 -3.98
C ALA A 474 -7.12 -25.94 -3.68
N ASN A 475 -7.36 -25.43 -2.46
CA ASN A 475 -8.70 -25.14 -1.95
C ASN A 475 -8.98 -23.64 -1.76
N PHE A 476 -7.94 -22.79 -1.78
CA PHE A 476 -8.07 -21.36 -1.52
C PHE A 476 -7.51 -20.51 -2.66
N ASP A 477 -8.31 -19.55 -3.13
CA ASP A 477 -7.79 -18.36 -3.81
C ASP A 477 -7.73 -17.23 -2.78
N HIS A 478 -6.62 -17.11 -2.07
CA HIS A 478 -6.45 -16.13 -0.98
C HIS A 478 -6.64 -14.66 -1.42
N LYS A 479 -6.62 -14.37 -2.73
CA LYS A 479 -6.88 -13.02 -3.28
C LYS A 479 -8.37 -12.77 -3.55
N LYS A 480 -9.16 -13.81 -3.78
CA LYS A 480 -10.59 -13.69 -4.14
C LYS A 480 -11.54 -14.18 -3.07
N ASP A 481 -11.14 -15.17 -2.27
CA ASP A 481 -11.99 -15.79 -1.26
C ASP A 481 -12.23 -14.86 -0.06
N LEU A 482 -13.44 -14.92 0.50
CA LEU A 482 -13.76 -14.19 1.72
C LEU A 482 -12.95 -14.77 2.89
N LYS A 483 -12.39 -13.89 3.73
CA LYS A 483 -11.69 -14.30 4.96
C LYS A 483 -12.48 -15.28 5.83
N ALA A 484 -13.81 -15.07 5.93
CA ALA A 484 -14.70 -15.97 6.67
C ALA A 484 -14.71 -17.39 6.10
N LYS A 485 -14.68 -17.55 4.77
CA LYS A 485 -14.60 -18.85 4.09
C LYS A 485 -13.32 -19.58 4.49
N ILE A 486 -12.18 -18.90 4.38
CA ILE A 486 -10.87 -19.49 4.67
C ILE A 486 -10.81 -19.98 6.13
N LEU A 487 -11.20 -19.13 7.08
CA LEU A 487 -11.18 -19.47 8.49
C LEU A 487 -12.15 -20.60 8.85
N ALA A 488 -13.37 -20.57 8.28
CA ALA A 488 -14.36 -21.62 8.50
C ALA A 488 -13.88 -22.95 7.91
N GLU A 489 -13.32 -22.95 6.70
CA GLU A 489 -12.76 -24.14 6.06
C GLU A 489 -11.61 -24.75 6.85
N CYS A 490 -10.66 -23.94 7.35
CA CYS A 490 -9.59 -24.42 8.23
C CYS A 490 -10.15 -25.01 9.54
N ALA A 491 -11.18 -24.39 10.13
CA ALA A 491 -11.85 -24.93 11.31
C ALA A 491 -12.58 -26.25 10.99
N MET A 492 -13.26 -26.34 9.84
CA MET A 492 -13.94 -27.54 9.40
C MET A 492 -12.96 -28.67 9.06
N ALA A 493 -11.76 -28.39 8.54
CA ALA A 493 -10.73 -29.42 8.34
C ALA A 493 -10.34 -30.13 9.65
N ILE A 494 -10.30 -29.38 10.76
CA ILE A 494 -10.07 -29.93 12.11
C ILE A 494 -11.27 -30.79 12.55
N ILE A 495 -12.50 -30.29 12.37
CA ILE A 495 -13.74 -31.01 12.73
C ILE A 495 -13.87 -32.32 11.92
N ARG A 496 -13.64 -32.26 10.61
CA ARG A 496 -13.66 -33.38 9.66
C ARG A 496 -12.53 -34.38 9.90
N GLN A 497 -11.49 -34.02 10.68
CA GLN A 497 -10.28 -34.80 10.92
C GLN A 497 -9.50 -35.15 9.65
N ASN A 498 -9.43 -34.22 8.70
CA ASN A 498 -8.71 -34.43 7.46
C ASN A 498 -7.20 -34.26 7.66
N LEU A 499 -6.55 -35.34 8.11
CA LEU A 499 -5.11 -35.33 8.38
C LEU A 499 -4.26 -35.62 7.15
N SER A 500 -3.13 -34.90 7.08
CA SER A 500 -2.02 -35.15 6.16
C SER A 500 -0.69 -34.96 6.88
N LYS A 501 0.30 -35.75 6.47
CA LYS A 501 1.66 -35.71 7.00
C LYS A 501 2.52 -34.80 6.13
N PHE A 502 3.36 -34.03 6.79
CA PHE A 502 4.25 -33.07 6.15
C PHE A 502 5.66 -33.18 6.71
N ASP A 503 6.61 -32.84 5.86
CA ASP A 503 8.01 -32.80 6.20
C ASP A 503 8.36 -31.45 6.82
N VAL A 504 9.19 -31.44 7.86
CA VAL A 504 9.63 -30.22 8.55
C VAL A 504 11.10 -29.97 8.24
N MET A 505 11.44 -28.72 7.98
CA MET A 505 12.81 -28.29 7.78
C MET A 505 13.47 -28.07 9.16
N HIS A 506 14.52 -28.83 9.44
CA HIS A 506 15.34 -28.72 10.65
C HIS A 506 16.62 -27.95 10.33
N ILE A 507 16.75 -26.76 10.93
CA ILE A 507 17.90 -25.88 10.79
C ILE A 507 18.76 -25.98 12.05
N LYS A 508 19.99 -26.45 11.89
CA LYS A 508 21.00 -26.58 12.95
C LYS A 508 22.10 -25.56 12.70
N ALA A 509 22.28 -24.65 13.65
CA ALA A 509 23.42 -23.75 13.69
C ALA A 509 24.59 -24.42 14.44
N GLU A 510 25.82 -24.02 14.15
CA GLU A 510 27.02 -24.55 14.81
C GLU A 510 27.06 -24.20 16.29
N GLN A 511 26.57 -23.02 16.65
CA GLN A 511 26.40 -22.56 18.03
C GLN A 511 24.94 -22.16 18.26
N GLY A 512 24.27 -22.77 19.24
CA GLY A 512 22.91 -22.39 19.62
C GLY A 512 21.86 -23.48 19.41
N LYS A 513 20.59 -23.11 19.60
CA LYS A 513 19.48 -24.07 19.63
C LYS A 513 18.97 -24.37 18.22
N SER A 514 18.61 -25.63 17.98
CA SER A 514 17.92 -26.05 16.76
C SER A 514 16.60 -25.30 16.55
N VAL A 515 16.28 -25.06 15.27
CA VAL A 515 15.07 -24.37 14.81
C VAL A 515 14.33 -25.25 13.80
N PHE A 516 13.00 -25.26 13.86
CA PHE A 516 12.14 -26.09 13.02
C PHE A 516 11.11 -25.24 12.28
N SER A 517 10.95 -25.47 10.98
CA SER A 517 10.13 -24.62 10.10
C SER A 517 9.35 -25.43 9.05
N LEU A 518 8.14 -24.97 8.75
CA LEU A 518 7.34 -25.45 7.60
C LEU A 518 7.41 -24.50 6.40
N GLY A 519 7.89 -23.27 6.61
CA GLY A 519 7.91 -22.22 5.61
C GLY A 519 9.26 -22.07 4.92
N ASP A 520 9.72 -20.83 4.97
CA ASP A 520 10.78 -20.29 4.14
C ASP A 520 11.84 -19.65 5.04
N MET A 521 13.10 -19.98 4.78
CA MET A 521 14.28 -19.33 5.36
C MET A 521 14.90 -18.39 4.32
N ASN A 522 15.02 -17.12 4.67
CA ASN A 522 15.53 -16.06 3.81
C ASN A 522 16.80 -15.44 4.37
N MET A 523 17.79 -15.23 3.50
CA MET A 523 19.01 -14.50 3.82
C MET A 523 19.41 -13.59 2.64
N GLY A 524 20.07 -12.47 2.96
CA GLY A 524 20.54 -11.50 1.98
C GLY A 524 19.82 -10.15 2.03
N GLN A 525 20.04 -9.35 0.99
CA GLN A 525 19.68 -7.93 0.97
C GLN A 525 18.16 -7.65 1.01
N LEU A 526 17.35 -8.44 0.30
CA LEU A 526 15.88 -8.32 0.27
C LEU A 526 15.29 -8.51 1.67
N ARG A 527 15.88 -9.45 2.42
CA ARG A 527 15.49 -9.74 3.79
C ARG A 527 15.87 -8.61 4.75
N ASN A 528 17.02 -7.96 4.57
CA ASN A 528 17.48 -6.87 5.43
C ASN A 528 16.58 -5.62 5.38
N VAL A 529 15.82 -5.43 4.29
CA VAL A 529 14.83 -4.36 4.18
C VAL A 529 13.55 -4.67 4.95
N LEU A 530 13.20 -5.94 5.09
CA LEU A 530 11.90 -6.39 5.60
C LEU A 530 11.53 -5.78 6.98
N PRO A 531 12.44 -5.72 7.98
CA PRO A 531 12.15 -5.09 9.27
C PRO A 531 11.85 -3.59 9.14
N ARG A 532 12.58 -2.90 8.24
CA ARG A 532 12.48 -1.45 8.02
C ARG A 532 11.20 -1.04 7.31
N VAL A 533 10.55 -1.97 6.59
CA VAL A 533 9.25 -1.71 5.97
C VAL A 533 8.30 -1.08 6.98
N ASN A 534 8.33 -1.53 8.25
CA ASN A 534 7.43 -1.03 9.27
C ASN A 534 7.68 0.43 9.70
N GLU A 535 8.89 0.95 9.55
CA GLU A 535 9.27 2.35 9.83
C GLU A 535 8.47 3.36 8.99
N TYR A 536 8.07 2.95 7.77
CA TYR A 536 7.28 3.74 6.83
C TYR A 536 5.77 3.70 7.13
N TRP A 537 5.39 3.80 8.40
CA TRP A 537 4.00 3.65 8.86
C TRP A 537 3.05 4.75 8.38
N TYR A 538 3.57 5.93 8.04
CA TYR A 538 2.83 7.10 7.55
C TYR A 538 2.38 6.97 6.09
N LEU A 539 2.77 5.89 5.39
CA LEU A 539 2.42 5.61 4.00
C LEU A 539 1.31 4.54 3.90
N GLY A 540 0.56 4.56 2.79
CA GLY A 540 -0.48 3.56 2.52
C GLY A 540 0.08 2.14 2.38
N SER A 541 -0.74 1.11 2.65
CA SER A 541 -0.32 -0.30 2.70
C SER A 541 0.39 -0.81 1.44
N ARG A 542 0.06 -0.27 0.26
CA ARG A 542 0.72 -0.59 -1.01
C ARG A 542 2.04 0.14 -1.21
N MET A 543 2.13 1.40 -0.78
CA MET A 543 3.33 2.23 -0.97
C MET A 543 4.41 1.93 0.05
N LYS A 544 4.02 1.50 1.25
CA LYS A 544 4.90 1.19 2.37
C LYS A 544 6.05 0.21 2.02
N PRO A 545 5.78 -1.02 1.49
CA PRO A 545 6.86 -1.91 1.09
C PRO A 545 7.64 -1.35 -0.10
N TYR A 546 6.95 -0.83 -1.13
CA TYR A 546 7.59 -0.30 -2.33
C TYR A 546 8.64 0.77 -2.01
N LEU A 547 8.28 1.75 -1.18
CA LEU A 547 9.18 2.83 -0.79
C LEU A 547 10.28 2.37 0.16
N ALA A 548 10.05 1.36 1.00
CA ALA A 548 11.11 0.81 1.85
C ALA A 548 12.23 0.18 1.00
N TYR A 549 11.88 -0.63 0.00
CA TYR A 549 12.84 -1.21 -0.94
C TYR A 549 13.48 -0.16 -1.85
N PHE A 550 12.73 0.85 -2.27
CA PHE A 550 13.25 1.98 -3.03
C PHE A 550 14.24 2.81 -2.20
N PHE A 551 13.90 3.29 -1.01
CA PHE A 551 14.81 4.12 -0.23
C PHE A 551 16.07 3.38 0.25
N GLN A 552 15.98 2.06 0.47
CA GLN A 552 17.16 1.27 0.76
C GLN A 552 18.14 1.26 -0.43
N SER A 553 17.64 1.24 -1.68
CA SER A 553 18.52 1.27 -2.85
C SER A 553 19.24 2.63 -3.02
N PHE A 554 18.66 3.72 -2.51
CA PHE A 554 19.26 5.06 -2.56
C PHE A 554 20.22 5.35 -1.43
N LYS A 555 20.02 4.81 -0.22
CA LYS A 555 20.85 5.13 0.95
C LYS A 555 22.33 4.76 0.76
N ASN A 556 22.64 3.78 -0.08
CA ASN A 556 24.01 3.28 -0.27
C ASN A 556 24.32 3.10 -1.77
N LEU A 557 24.42 4.20 -2.51
CA LEU A 557 24.76 4.18 -3.94
C LEU A 557 26.20 3.69 -4.23
N SER A 558 27.08 3.56 -3.23
CA SER A 558 28.46 3.08 -3.38
C SER A 558 28.73 1.68 -2.80
N ASP A 559 28.14 1.30 -1.66
CA ASP A 559 28.64 0.13 -0.91
C ASP A 559 27.72 -1.11 -0.96
N LEU A 560 26.46 -0.98 -1.40
CA LEU A 560 25.49 -2.07 -1.38
C LEU A 560 25.54 -2.95 -2.65
N TRP A 561 26.24 -2.50 -3.69
CA TRP A 561 26.24 -3.13 -5.01
C TRP A 561 27.41 -4.08 -5.26
N ASP A 562 28.48 -4.02 -4.45
CA ASP A 562 29.73 -4.76 -4.69
C ASP A 562 29.95 -6.03 -3.84
N GLU A 563 29.23 -6.24 -2.73
CA GLU A 563 29.40 -7.46 -1.93
C GLU A 563 28.37 -8.54 -2.29
N ASN A 564 28.75 -9.43 -3.21
CA ASN A 564 28.08 -10.73 -3.35
C ASN A 564 28.43 -11.62 -2.16
N GLN A 565 27.46 -12.39 -1.66
CA GLN A 565 27.75 -13.44 -0.69
C GLN A 565 28.27 -14.66 -1.44
N ASP A 566 29.51 -15.03 -1.17
CA ASP A 566 30.10 -16.29 -1.62
C ASP A 566 29.65 -17.39 -0.65
N VAL A 567 28.73 -18.22 -1.11
CA VAL A 567 28.12 -19.30 -0.32
C VAL A 567 28.61 -20.63 -0.88
N LEU A 568 29.28 -21.42 -0.05
CA LEU A 568 29.64 -22.80 -0.39
C LEU A 568 28.56 -23.74 0.14
N ILE A 569 27.98 -24.54 -0.76
CA ILE A 569 26.86 -25.42 -0.44
C ILE A 569 27.27 -26.86 -0.71
N GLU A 570 27.21 -27.68 0.33
CA GLU A 570 27.29 -29.13 0.20
C GLU A 570 25.88 -29.70 0.33
N TYR A 571 25.40 -30.43 -0.66
CA TYR A 571 24.03 -30.96 -0.64
C TYR A 571 23.94 -32.39 -1.15
N THR A 572 22.87 -33.08 -0.75
CA THR A 572 22.50 -34.40 -1.25
C THR A 572 21.22 -34.28 -2.08
N GLU A 573 21.16 -34.92 -3.24
CA GLU A 573 19.98 -34.90 -4.09
C GLU A 573 18.76 -35.60 -3.45
N PRO A 574 17.54 -35.16 -3.77
CA PRO A 574 16.33 -35.78 -3.26
C PRO A 574 16.24 -37.24 -3.70
N CYS A 575 15.88 -38.12 -2.76
CA CYS A 575 15.65 -39.54 -3.03
C CYS A 575 14.23 -39.90 -2.61
N THR A 576 13.55 -40.72 -3.42
CA THR A 576 12.18 -41.21 -3.18
C THR A 576 12.05 -42.15 -1.96
N GLY A 577 13.15 -42.44 -1.27
CA GLY A 577 13.23 -43.30 -0.09
C GLY A 577 13.94 -44.61 -0.42
N CYS A 578 15.24 -44.68 -0.09
CA CYS A 578 16.07 -45.88 -0.18
C CYS A 578 16.25 -46.55 1.20
N SER A 579 16.79 -47.76 1.27
CA SER A 579 17.09 -48.48 2.51
C SER A 579 18.01 -47.71 3.47
N LYS A 580 18.93 -46.88 2.94
CA LYS A 580 19.75 -45.94 3.75
C LYS A 580 18.94 -44.77 4.31
N CYS A 581 18.01 -44.21 3.53
CA CYS A 581 17.06 -43.21 4.03
C CYS A 581 16.22 -43.78 5.17
N PHE A 582 15.81 -45.04 5.03
CA PHE A 582 14.99 -45.74 6.02
C PHE A 582 15.68 -45.93 7.38
N GLN A 583 16.99 -46.20 7.42
CA GLN A 583 17.74 -46.31 8.70
C GLN A 583 17.70 -45.02 9.54
N ARG A 584 17.59 -43.84 8.91
CA ARG A 584 17.36 -42.56 9.61
C ARG A 584 15.92 -42.43 10.14
N PHE A 585 14.92 -42.90 9.37
CA PHE A 585 13.51 -42.90 9.79
C PHE A 585 13.24 -43.77 11.02
N ASP A 586 13.93 -44.92 11.14
CA ASP A 586 13.71 -45.89 12.23
C ASP A 586 14.10 -45.35 13.61
N LYS A 587 15.06 -44.41 13.67
CA LYS A 587 15.53 -43.75 14.90
C LYS A 587 14.43 -42.99 15.65
N TYR A 588 13.36 -42.58 14.94
CA TYR A 588 12.25 -41.81 15.49
C TYR A 588 10.92 -42.58 15.51
N CYS A 589 10.89 -43.81 14.99
CA CYS A 589 9.69 -44.62 14.83
C CYS A 589 9.68 -45.92 15.66
N SER A 590 10.76 -46.22 16.38
CA SER A 590 10.82 -47.41 17.23
C SER A 590 9.92 -47.20 18.46
N LYS A 591 8.75 -47.85 18.47
CA LYS A 591 7.97 -48.04 19.71
C LYS A 591 8.85 -48.78 20.73
N PRO A 592 8.86 -48.40 22.03
CA PRO A 592 9.18 -49.36 23.07
C PRO A 592 8.04 -50.38 23.10
N ASN A 593 8.32 -51.62 22.66
CA ASN A 593 7.51 -52.83 22.80
C ASN A 593 6.01 -52.62 23.13
N ASP A 594 5.14 -52.78 22.12
CA ASP A 594 3.73 -53.10 22.34
C ASP A 594 3.61 -54.50 22.97
N LYS A 595 3.91 -54.57 24.28
CA LYS A 595 3.32 -55.50 25.23
C LYS A 595 2.53 -54.71 26.25
N MET A 596 1.64 -53.82 25.78
CA MET A 596 0.53 -53.42 26.64
C MET A 596 -0.46 -54.57 26.65
N GLN A 597 -0.20 -55.51 27.57
CA GLN A 597 -1.25 -56.31 28.17
C GLN A 597 -2.41 -55.38 28.48
N THR A 598 -3.55 -55.67 27.87
CA THR A 598 -4.84 -55.22 28.36
C THR A 598 -5.01 -55.81 29.76
N ASN A 599 -4.48 -55.14 30.78
CA ASN A 599 -4.87 -55.34 32.17
C ASN A 599 -6.24 -54.69 32.40
N LEU A 600 -7.23 -55.16 31.64
CA LEU A 600 -8.60 -55.24 32.11
C LEU A 600 -8.68 -56.59 32.80
N SER A 601 -8.92 -56.60 34.10
CA SER A 601 -9.15 -57.82 34.89
C SER A 601 -10.27 -58.65 34.22
N ARG A 602 -9.89 -59.63 33.40
CA ARG A 602 -10.83 -60.57 32.79
C ARG A 602 -11.38 -61.46 33.89
N ARG A 603 -12.54 -61.09 34.43
CA ARG A 603 -13.33 -61.94 35.30
C ARG A 603 -13.91 -63.09 34.47
N TRP A 604 -13.91 -64.30 35.03
CA TRP A 604 -14.27 -65.56 34.39
C TRP A 604 -15.61 -65.56 33.61
N TRP A 605 -16.56 -64.69 33.95
CA TRP A 605 -17.84 -64.59 33.26
C TRP A 605 -17.82 -63.84 31.91
N HIS A 606 -16.70 -63.19 31.52
CA HIS A 606 -16.57 -62.57 30.19
C HIS A 606 -16.52 -63.60 29.03
N GLY A 607 -16.46 -64.90 29.33
CA GLY A 607 -16.59 -65.98 28.37
C GLY A 607 -18.03 -66.24 27.89
N PHE A 608 -19.05 -65.64 28.53
CA PHE A 608 -20.46 -65.86 28.20
C PHE A 608 -21.09 -64.74 27.35
N LEU A 609 -20.34 -63.71 26.96
CA LEU A 609 -20.83 -62.66 26.07
C LEU A 609 -20.70 -63.09 24.60
N PRO A 610 -21.74 -62.88 23.75
CA PRO A 610 -21.66 -63.21 22.33
C PRO A 610 -20.53 -62.40 21.68
N LYS A 611 -19.59 -63.08 21.02
CA LYS A 611 -18.57 -62.41 20.20
C LYS A 611 -19.24 -61.75 19.00
N HIS A 612 -19.58 -60.47 19.12
CA HIS A 612 -19.91 -59.68 17.95
C HIS A 612 -18.62 -59.37 17.17
N ASN A 613 -18.36 -60.17 16.13
CA ASN A 613 -17.41 -59.86 15.08
C ASN A 613 -17.93 -58.69 14.24
N LYS A 614 -17.73 -57.46 14.73
CA LYS A 614 -17.54 -56.30 13.88
C LYS A 614 -16.32 -55.57 14.43
N THR A 615 -15.17 -55.95 13.90
CA THR A 615 -13.95 -55.14 13.95
C THR A 615 -14.28 -53.80 13.31
N PHE A 616 -14.56 -52.79 14.14
CA PHE A 616 -14.30 -51.42 13.75
C PHE A 616 -12.78 -51.33 13.64
N GLU A 617 -12.23 -51.72 12.48
CA GLU A 617 -10.87 -51.32 12.11
C GLU A 617 -10.86 -49.80 12.17
N SER A 618 -10.16 -49.27 13.17
CA SER A 618 -9.97 -47.84 13.27
C SER A 618 -9.25 -47.38 12.00
N ILE A 619 -9.56 -46.18 11.51
CA ILE A 619 -8.82 -45.54 10.41
C ILE A 619 -7.30 -45.54 10.71
N THR A 620 -6.92 -45.50 11.99
CA THR A 620 -5.53 -45.64 12.44
C THR A 620 -4.93 -47.00 12.08
N ASP A 621 -5.66 -48.10 12.19
CA ASP A 621 -5.13 -49.45 11.92
C ASP A 621 -4.85 -49.65 10.43
N LYS A 622 -5.70 -49.10 9.55
CA LYS A 622 -5.48 -49.12 8.09
C LYS A 622 -4.31 -48.24 7.66
N ILE A 623 -4.14 -47.07 8.30
CA ILE A 623 -3.00 -46.18 8.07
C ILE A 623 -1.70 -46.84 8.56
N GLU A 624 -1.74 -47.51 9.72
CA GLU A 624 -0.60 -48.24 10.29
C GLU A 624 -0.18 -49.39 9.38
N GLU A 625 -1.12 -50.16 8.84
CA GLU A 625 -0.85 -51.26 7.92
C GLU A 625 -0.34 -50.78 6.55
N GLN A 626 -0.86 -49.68 6.01
CA GLN A 626 -0.32 -49.05 4.80
C GLN A 626 1.09 -48.49 5.02
N ARG A 627 1.34 -47.89 6.19
CA ARG A 627 2.66 -47.41 6.60
C ARG A 627 3.65 -48.56 6.71
N ASN A 628 3.29 -49.65 7.37
CA ASN A 628 4.14 -50.83 7.52
C ASN A 628 4.47 -51.46 6.16
N ARG A 629 3.49 -51.56 5.25
CA ARG A 629 3.72 -52.00 3.87
C ARG A 629 4.68 -51.10 3.10
N ARG A 630 4.55 -49.78 3.23
CA ARG A 630 5.47 -48.81 2.60
C ARG A 630 6.88 -48.90 3.19
N ILE A 631 7.00 -49.03 4.52
CA ILE A 631 8.25 -49.26 5.23
C ILE A 631 8.95 -50.52 4.72
N GLU A 632 8.20 -51.61 4.56
CA GLU A 632 8.72 -52.89 4.09
C GLU A 632 9.20 -52.80 2.64
N SER A 633 8.48 -52.07 1.78
CA SER A 633 8.93 -51.77 0.41
C SER A 633 10.20 -50.91 0.35
N MET A 634 10.38 -49.97 1.28
CA MET A 634 11.55 -49.08 1.33
C MET A 634 12.82 -49.80 1.80
N LYS A 635 12.70 -50.83 2.65
CA LYS A 635 13.84 -51.68 3.06
C LYS A 635 14.50 -52.38 1.87
N THR A 636 13.73 -52.66 0.80
CA THR A 636 14.21 -53.37 -0.39
C THR A 636 14.83 -52.47 -1.47
N ILE A 637 14.60 -51.16 -1.43
CA ILE A 637 15.10 -50.23 -2.46
C ILE A 637 16.53 -49.81 -2.13
N GLN A 638 17.51 -50.27 -2.91
CA GLN A 638 18.90 -49.80 -2.80
C GLN A 638 19.14 -48.64 -3.78
N ASN A 639 19.75 -47.57 -3.29
CA ASN A 639 20.23 -46.46 -4.12
C ASN A 639 21.67 -46.13 -3.69
N ASP A 640 22.62 -46.35 -4.58
CA ASP A 640 24.06 -46.14 -4.32
C ASP A 640 24.47 -44.67 -4.40
N GLU A 641 23.65 -43.83 -5.00
CA GLU A 641 23.83 -42.37 -5.04
C GLU A 641 23.15 -41.66 -3.85
N CYS A 642 22.34 -42.39 -3.09
CA CYS A 642 21.77 -42.00 -1.81
C CYS A 642 22.92 -41.70 -0.82
N ASP A 643 23.01 -40.45 -0.34
CA ASP A 643 24.09 -39.86 0.49
C ASP A 643 25.39 -39.44 -0.23
N ARG A 644 25.43 -39.41 -1.57
CA ARG A 644 26.55 -38.75 -2.28
C ARG A 644 26.41 -37.23 -2.14
N LYS A 645 27.37 -36.61 -1.45
CA LYS A 645 27.46 -35.16 -1.33
C LYS A 645 27.96 -34.54 -2.64
N LYS A 646 27.23 -33.54 -3.14
CA LYS A 646 27.68 -32.61 -4.19
C LYS A 646 28.08 -31.30 -3.53
N SER A 647 29.09 -30.63 -4.07
CA SER A 647 29.52 -29.32 -3.60
C SER A 647 29.35 -28.30 -4.73
N LEU A 648 28.77 -27.15 -4.41
CA LEU A 648 28.52 -26.06 -5.34
C LEU A 648 28.86 -24.75 -4.66
N SER A 649 29.73 -23.96 -5.31
CA SER A 649 30.02 -22.58 -4.88
C SER A 649 29.09 -21.64 -5.64
N ILE A 650 28.35 -20.82 -4.90
CA ILE A 650 27.34 -19.92 -5.43
C ILE A 650 27.67 -18.51 -4.96
N LYS A 651 27.72 -17.56 -5.89
CA LYS A 651 27.69 -16.14 -5.55
C LYS A 651 26.28 -15.62 -5.71
N SER A 652 25.68 -15.10 -4.65
CA SER A 652 24.32 -14.55 -4.72
C SER A 652 24.14 -13.39 -3.75
N LYS A 653 23.22 -12.48 -4.09
CA LYS A 653 22.78 -11.39 -3.19
C LYS A 653 21.66 -11.82 -2.24
N ASN A 654 20.91 -12.87 -2.61
CA ASN A 654 19.76 -13.35 -1.86
C ASN A 654 19.58 -14.86 -2.04
N LEU A 655 19.56 -15.57 -0.91
CA LEU A 655 19.30 -16.99 -0.87
C LEU A 655 17.98 -17.23 -0.12
N LEU A 656 17.11 -17.99 -0.76
CA LEU A 656 15.86 -18.45 -0.16
C LEU A 656 15.89 -19.97 -0.11
N VAL A 657 15.77 -20.54 1.09
CA VAL A 657 15.62 -21.97 1.31
C VAL A 657 14.17 -22.24 1.69
N ARG A 658 13.48 -23.03 0.90
CA ARG A 658 12.05 -23.29 0.97
C ARG A 658 11.79 -24.76 1.21
N ASN A 659 10.95 -25.03 2.20
CA ASN A 659 10.38 -26.36 2.36
C ASN A 659 9.28 -26.59 1.31
N THR A 660 9.45 -27.61 0.45
CA THR A 660 8.43 -28.00 -0.55
C THR A 660 7.25 -28.76 0.07
N LEU A 661 7.31 -29.01 1.38
CA LEU A 661 6.37 -29.76 2.20
C LEU A 661 6.35 -31.28 1.93
N LYS A 662 6.97 -31.76 0.84
CA LYS A 662 7.07 -33.18 0.47
C LYS A 662 8.41 -33.55 -0.16
N ASN A 663 9.16 -34.42 0.52
CA ASN A 663 10.36 -35.15 0.11
C ASN A 663 11.56 -34.32 -0.34
N SER A 664 11.50 -32.99 -0.29
CA SER A 664 12.59 -32.14 -0.74
C SER A 664 12.57 -30.73 -0.16
N ILE A 665 13.73 -30.10 -0.18
CA ILE A 665 13.95 -28.69 0.10
C ILE A 665 14.40 -28.06 -1.21
N GLU A 666 13.84 -26.90 -1.53
CA GLU A 666 14.20 -26.12 -2.70
C GLU A 666 14.99 -24.89 -2.25
N MET A 667 16.09 -24.61 -2.91
CA MET A 667 16.85 -23.38 -2.70
C MET A 667 16.83 -22.54 -3.96
N ILE A 668 16.28 -21.34 -3.82
CA ILE A 668 16.16 -20.35 -4.87
C ILE A 668 17.33 -19.39 -4.75
N VAL A 669 18.12 -19.29 -5.82
CA VAL A 669 19.36 -18.54 -5.86
C VAL A 669 19.16 -17.33 -6.77
N HIS A 670 19.06 -16.14 -6.19
CA HIS A 670 18.92 -14.93 -7.01
C HIS A 670 20.22 -14.60 -7.74
N SER A 671 20.09 -13.94 -8.89
CA SER A 671 21.23 -13.51 -9.72
C SER A 671 22.18 -12.59 -8.96
N GLU A 672 23.46 -12.63 -9.34
CA GLU A 672 24.48 -11.69 -8.85
C GLU A 672 24.13 -10.23 -9.20
N LYS A 673 23.40 -10.01 -10.31
CA LYS A 673 22.94 -8.70 -10.77
C LYS A 673 21.40 -8.68 -10.76
N ILE A 674 20.82 -8.05 -9.75
CA ILE A 674 19.38 -7.76 -9.68
C ILE A 674 19.20 -6.29 -10.08
N GLY A 675 18.37 -6.01 -11.08
CA GLY A 675 18.01 -4.64 -11.44
C GLY A 675 17.23 -3.95 -10.33
N LEU A 676 17.24 -2.61 -10.28
CA LEU A 676 16.52 -1.85 -9.24
C LEU A 676 15.03 -2.21 -9.19
N LEU A 677 14.38 -2.32 -10.35
CA LEU A 677 12.96 -2.66 -10.43
C LEU A 677 12.70 -4.08 -9.94
N ASP A 678 13.54 -5.04 -10.31
CA ASP A 678 13.43 -6.43 -9.88
C ASP A 678 13.65 -6.56 -8.37
N PHE A 679 14.61 -5.83 -7.81
CA PHE A 679 14.85 -5.77 -6.36
C PHE A 679 13.62 -5.26 -5.61
N ILE A 680 12.99 -4.18 -6.10
CA ILE A 680 11.79 -3.64 -5.47
C ILE A 680 10.62 -4.62 -5.62
N ASN A 681 10.40 -5.18 -6.81
CA ASN A 681 9.29 -6.09 -7.07
C ASN A 681 9.41 -7.36 -6.24
N GLU A 682 10.58 -7.99 -6.21
CA GLU A 682 10.82 -9.19 -5.41
C GLU A 682 10.76 -8.90 -3.90
N GLY A 683 11.21 -7.73 -3.47
CA GLY A 683 11.05 -7.28 -2.09
C GLY A 683 9.58 -7.13 -1.68
N VAL A 684 8.76 -6.54 -2.56
CA VAL A 684 7.31 -6.40 -2.34
C VAL A 684 6.61 -7.76 -2.32
N ARG A 685 7.02 -8.70 -3.19
CA ARG A 685 6.53 -10.09 -3.20
C ARG A 685 6.89 -10.81 -1.91
N MET A 686 8.15 -10.73 -1.47
CA MET A 686 8.65 -11.29 -0.21
C MET A 686 7.85 -10.78 0.99
N ASN A 687 7.64 -9.47 1.11
CA ASN A 687 6.84 -8.88 2.18
C ASN A 687 5.37 -9.33 2.16
N SER A 688 4.84 -9.66 0.99
CA SER A 688 3.46 -10.10 0.81
C SER A 688 3.30 -11.62 0.92
N GLY A 689 4.40 -12.38 1.07
CA GLY A 689 4.40 -13.84 1.06
C GLY A 689 4.08 -14.46 -0.31
N GLU A 690 4.25 -13.69 -1.40
CA GLU A 690 4.06 -14.19 -2.76
C GLU A 690 5.30 -14.95 -3.23
N PRO A 691 5.14 -15.96 -4.12
CA PRO A 691 6.28 -16.65 -4.72
C PRO A 691 7.08 -15.69 -5.62
N PHE A 692 8.40 -15.89 -5.65
CA PHE A 692 9.34 -15.20 -6.53
C PHE A 692 9.12 -15.60 -8.00
N GLU A 693 9.42 -14.71 -8.95
CA GLU A 693 9.41 -15.06 -10.38
C GLU A 693 10.54 -16.04 -10.73
N THR A 694 10.41 -16.80 -11.83
CA THR A 694 11.23 -17.98 -12.14
C THR A 694 12.73 -17.72 -12.10
N VAL A 695 13.36 -18.11 -11.00
CA VAL A 695 14.80 -18.06 -10.71
C VAL A 695 15.33 -19.51 -10.74
N PRO A 696 16.60 -19.76 -11.13
CA PRO A 696 17.20 -21.08 -10.98
C PRO A 696 17.07 -21.59 -9.54
N SER A 697 16.55 -22.80 -9.39
CA SER A 697 16.43 -23.48 -8.10
C SER A 697 17.23 -24.78 -8.06
N ILE A 698 17.72 -25.10 -6.86
CA ILE A 698 18.43 -26.34 -6.57
C ILE A 698 17.57 -27.11 -5.58
N VAL A 699 17.24 -28.36 -5.91
CA VAL A 699 16.43 -29.22 -5.06
C VAL A 699 17.34 -30.23 -4.36
N PHE A 700 17.21 -30.36 -3.05
CA PHE A 700 18.01 -31.26 -2.22
C PHE A 700 17.20 -31.87 -1.07
N LYS A 701 17.77 -32.89 -0.44
CA LYS A 701 17.23 -33.54 0.76
C LYS A 701 17.84 -32.95 2.04
N ASP A 702 19.15 -32.74 2.03
CA ASP A 702 19.94 -32.16 3.10
C ASP A 702 21.02 -31.29 2.49
N CYS A 703 21.32 -30.18 3.16
CA CYS A 703 22.42 -29.30 2.77
C CYS A 703 23.17 -28.72 3.97
N VAL A 704 24.43 -28.37 3.73
CA VAL A 704 25.26 -27.59 4.61
C VAL A 704 25.64 -26.33 3.86
N ILE A 705 25.30 -25.19 4.45
CA ILE A 705 25.56 -23.84 3.95
C ILE A 705 26.73 -23.29 4.75
N ASN A 706 27.88 -23.09 4.10
CA ASN A 706 29.07 -22.48 4.69
C ASN A 706 29.23 -21.05 4.17
N LEU A 707 29.41 -20.11 5.11
CA LEU A 707 29.49 -18.66 4.88
C LEU A 707 30.89 -18.10 5.23
N GLU A 708 31.88 -18.98 5.46
CA GLU A 708 33.18 -18.68 6.10
C GLU A 708 34.08 -17.66 5.38
N ASN A 709 33.93 -17.44 4.07
CA ASN A 709 34.79 -16.48 3.34
C ASN A 709 34.54 -14.98 3.68
N GLN A 710 33.57 -14.68 4.55
CA GLN A 710 33.26 -13.29 4.95
C GLN A 710 33.76 -12.90 6.35
N ILE A 711 34.02 -13.85 7.25
CA ILE A 711 34.46 -13.51 8.61
C ILE A 711 35.96 -13.20 8.64
N SER A 712 36.77 -13.90 7.84
CA SER A 712 38.23 -13.74 7.80
C SER A 712 38.72 -12.52 7.00
N ASN A 713 38.01 -12.08 5.96
CA ASN A 713 38.43 -10.95 5.13
C ASN A 713 38.21 -9.55 5.75
N ARG A 714 37.55 -9.46 6.91
CA ARG A 714 37.33 -8.19 7.62
C ARG A 714 38.37 -7.87 8.69
N GLU A 715 39.11 -8.86 9.19
CA GLU A 715 40.22 -8.59 10.14
C GLU A 715 41.43 -7.91 9.47
N ASP A 716 41.60 -8.11 8.16
CA ASP A 716 42.75 -7.55 7.42
C ASP A 716 42.50 -6.15 6.81
N THR A 717 41.26 -5.65 6.83
CA THR A 717 40.90 -4.33 6.25
C THR A 717 40.72 -3.20 7.27
N VAL A 718 40.70 -3.49 8.58
CA VAL A 718 40.66 -2.47 9.65
C VAL A 718 42.06 -2.31 10.27
N LYS A 719 43.01 -1.90 9.45
CA LYS A 719 44.24 -1.24 9.89
C LYS A 719 44.53 -0.12 8.90
N ASN A 720 43.69 0.92 8.90
CA ASN A 720 44.09 2.30 8.62
C ASN A 720 42.89 3.24 8.83
N GLU A 721 43.18 4.24 9.65
CA GLU A 721 42.51 5.55 9.81
C GLU A 721 41.24 5.62 10.71
N ASP A 722 41.40 6.51 11.69
CA ASP A 722 40.47 7.09 12.66
C ASP A 722 40.03 6.28 13.91
N GLU A 723 40.83 6.44 14.97
CA GLU A 723 40.42 6.27 16.37
C GLU A 723 39.29 7.27 16.70
N ASN A 724 38.02 6.88 16.58
CA ASN A 724 36.90 7.27 17.47
C ASN A 724 35.51 6.74 17.09
N ASP A 725 35.37 5.82 16.13
CA ASP A 725 34.13 5.07 15.95
C ASP A 725 34.36 3.59 16.23
N ASP A 726 33.72 3.09 17.29
CA ASP A 726 33.62 1.66 17.60
C ASP A 726 33.06 0.95 16.36
N PRO A 727 33.82 0.04 15.70
CA PRO A 727 33.38 -0.57 14.45
C PRO A 727 32.19 -1.46 14.76
N LYS A 728 30.98 -0.93 14.56
CA LYS A 728 29.75 -1.71 14.61
C LYS A 728 29.88 -2.85 13.60
N GLN A 729 30.17 -4.04 14.11
CA GLN A 729 29.94 -5.29 13.38
C GLN A 729 28.54 -5.18 12.77
N THR A 730 28.46 -5.11 11.44
CA THR A 730 27.16 -5.18 10.77
C THR A 730 26.64 -6.59 10.99
N GLU A 731 25.87 -6.78 12.06
CA GLU A 731 25.19 -8.03 12.36
C GLU A 731 24.42 -8.46 11.11
N GLN A 732 24.84 -9.57 10.50
CA GLN A 732 24.07 -10.19 9.43
C GLN A 732 23.03 -11.09 10.08
N TRP A 733 21.82 -11.06 9.55
CA TRP A 733 20.69 -11.72 10.16
C TRP A 733 19.94 -12.52 9.09
N ILE A 734 19.45 -13.70 9.46
CA ILE A 734 18.57 -14.53 8.64
C ILE A 734 17.11 -14.35 9.11
N SER A 735 16.15 -14.68 8.26
CA SER A 735 14.75 -14.80 8.69
C SER A 735 14.22 -16.19 8.43
N ILE A 736 13.55 -16.78 9.41
CA ILE A 736 12.88 -18.07 9.31
C ILE A 736 11.41 -17.81 9.67
N ASP A 737 10.48 -18.10 8.74
CA ASP A 737 9.03 -17.96 8.96
C ASP A 737 8.57 -16.59 9.52
N SER A 738 9.25 -15.51 9.08
CA SER A 738 9.05 -14.12 9.51
C SER A 738 9.64 -13.74 10.88
N GLU A 739 10.36 -14.63 11.54
CA GLU A 739 11.20 -14.32 12.72
C GLU A 739 12.65 -14.05 12.30
N SER A 740 13.39 -13.30 13.11
CA SER A 740 14.79 -12.94 12.84
C SER A 740 15.74 -13.71 13.73
N TYR A 741 16.78 -14.27 13.12
CA TYR A 741 17.85 -15.00 13.81
C TYR A 741 19.20 -14.43 13.39
N GLU A 742 20.16 -14.43 14.30
CA GLU A 742 21.54 -14.04 14.01
C GLU A 742 22.18 -15.04 13.03
N MET A 743 22.94 -14.54 12.06
CA MET A 743 23.56 -15.39 11.04
C MET A 743 24.84 -16.04 11.59
N GLN A 744 24.99 -17.34 11.37
CA GLN A 744 26.19 -18.10 11.76
C GLN A 744 27.00 -18.55 10.55
N SER A 745 28.31 -18.76 10.76
CA SER A 745 29.29 -19.21 9.76
C SER A 745 28.86 -20.48 9.03
N ARG A 746 28.17 -21.39 9.73
CA ARG A 746 27.78 -22.70 9.22
C ARG A 746 26.38 -23.09 9.65
N LEU A 747 25.54 -23.40 8.66
CA LEU A 747 24.16 -23.82 8.87
C LEU A 747 23.92 -25.17 8.18
N ARG A 748 23.39 -26.14 8.93
CA ARG A 748 22.97 -27.44 8.39
C ARG A 748 21.46 -27.49 8.32
N VAL A 749 20.93 -27.69 7.12
CA VAL A 749 19.50 -27.78 6.85
C VAL A 749 19.17 -29.21 6.46
N GLU A 750 18.30 -29.85 7.23
CA GLU A 750 17.88 -31.23 7.00
C GLU A 750 16.35 -31.31 6.93
N LEU A 751 15.84 -32.24 6.15
CA LEU A 751 14.42 -32.53 6.12
C LEU A 751 14.10 -33.63 7.14
N GLU A 752 13.13 -33.37 8.03
CA GLU A 752 12.54 -34.32 8.95
C GLU A 752 11.21 -34.84 8.37
N PRO A 753 11.22 -36.01 7.71
CA PRO A 753 10.13 -36.45 6.86
C PRO A 753 8.92 -36.98 7.66
N GLU A 754 7.72 -36.68 7.16
CA GLU A 754 6.42 -37.04 7.74
C GLU A 754 6.37 -36.83 9.27
N SER A 755 7.02 -35.76 9.74
CA SER A 755 7.30 -35.55 11.16
C SER A 755 6.13 -34.85 11.89
N VAL A 756 5.29 -34.12 11.15
CA VAL A 756 4.11 -33.43 11.68
C VAL A 756 2.85 -33.85 10.94
N GLU A 757 1.77 -34.01 11.69
CA GLU A 757 0.42 -34.24 11.18
C GLU A 757 -0.38 -32.93 11.25
N ILE A 758 -0.93 -32.49 10.12
CA ILE A 758 -1.67 -31.22 10.00
C ILE A 758 -3.05 -31.48 9.42
N PHE A 759 -4.06 -30.79 9.97
CA PHE A 759 -5.41 -30.77 9.39
C PHE A 759 -5.43 -29.87 8.14
N ILE A 760 -5.80 -30.44 7.00
CA ILE A 760 -5.94 -29.72 5.73
C ILE A 760 -7.29 -30.02 5.10
N ASN A 761 -7.77 -29.16 4.21
CA ASN A 761 -8.89 -29.52 3.36
C ASN A 761 -8.43 -30.48 2.25
N LYS A 762 -9.25 -31.49 1.97
CA LYS A 762 -9.01 -32.51 0.94
C LYS A 762 -9.99 -32.36 -0.20
#